data_AF-A0A327VXQ4-F1
#
_entry.id   AF-A0A327VXQ4-F1
#
_cell.length_a   1.000
_cell.length_b   1.000
_cell.length_c   1.000
_cell.angle_alpha   90.00
_cell.angle_beta   90.00
_cell.angle_gamma   90.00
#
_symmetry.space_group_name_H-M   'P 1'
#
loop_
_entity.id
_entity.type
_entity.pdbx_description
1 polymer ?
#
loop_
_entity_poly.entity_id
_entity_poly.type
_entity_poly.pdbx_seq_one_letter_code
_entity_poly.pdbx_strand_id
1 'polypeptide(L)'
;MKKLLLGCAAFLLAANSYAQDHALWLRNPAISPDGNTIAFGYKGDIYRVDAKGGIAVPLTIHEAHDMMPVWSHDGKHIAFASNRYGNFDVFVMPATGGNPLRLTYNSTADYPYDFSPDNQQVLFGSARNAPAASIRFPYFEFRNAYTVPVTGGRPFLVSAAGIENAAYNKDGSKIIFQDYKGHEDPFRKHHTSSITRDIWIMDIAKGTYEQISAYEGEDREPVFGNNNDVYYLSEKGGISQNLFKSSLSDKSKMEQLTSFTGHPVRYLSKSSGNTFCFTYNGEVYTMKEGEQPRKVPVQILNDGRESVVKNMPVTGNITEFAMSPDGKEMAFIARGEVYVSSVNGNMTKRITNTPQQERMVAWSPDGKRLIYAAERNGNWDIYQTTRQRKEEPYFFNATLLKEEPLIATAADEFQPKYSPDGKEVAYVENRNILKVFNLASGQSRTLLPEGHNHSYSDGDWFFNWSPDSKWILVDDQRNASFVTVGWSNIAVLPAAGNGSPFYPVNSGFGETNGKWSADGKLMTWTNDREGRRSLAQEGSRETDIYGVFLDQEAYDKFKLSNNEFSLLKGAVSAASKDTSITKDSAGPKKIFQPDFNNLDTRQVRLTIHSASISDYVVNKDASKVFYMAEFENGYDLWATTTRTGETSILAKLGGSPGSMELSNDGNSLFLFNDGSVVKVDVNSGKVTPVNINSEMTLNLAKEREYIYWHTWKLMKETFYDPNLHGVDWKMYGDNYARFLPYISNNYDFQELLSELLGELNASHTGSHYTPVIPNADVTACLGLLYNETYQSDGLKVDEVIKGGPLDKAASKLKKGDIIEKIDGVAVTGNIDWAMLLNRKTGANVLLSIYNPATKQRWDETVKPVSAREESRLLFKRWVNNMSDMVDKLSGGKVGYVYVKSMDDASFRSVYDAAMGKQRDKKALIVDTRFNGGGILHEELMLFLTGKKYLTYAPQGHRLEGGEPVGIWKAPSCVLVNEANYSDAFIFPYVYKQEKVGKLIGMPVAGTGTCVWWEQQIDPTIKFGIPSIATIGKENRPTENLPLEPDIRVPLRYEEFLAGKDAQIEAAVKEMLKEVK
;
A
#
# COMPACT_ATOMS: atom_id res chain seq x y z
N MET A 1 -9.18 -44.02 54.62
CA MET A 1 -8.57 -42.75 54.15
C MET A 1 -7.38 -42.92 53.20
N LYS A 2 -6.48 -43.90 53.35
CA LYS A 2 -5.34 -44.09 52.41
C LYS A 2 -5.67 -44.63 51.01
N LYS A 3 -6.87 -45.19 50.77
CA LYS A 3 -7.30 -45.65 49.42
C LYS A 3 -8.10 -44.60 48.61
N LEU A 4 -8.59 -43.53 49.23
CA LEU A 4 -9.23 -42.41 48.51
C LEU A 4 -8.21 -41.38 48.00
N LEU A 5 -7.05 -41.25 48.67
CA LEU A 5 -6.01 -40.30 48.27
C LEU A 5 -5.21 -40.74 47.03
N LEU A 6 -5.10 -42.04 46.74
CA LEU A 6 -4.50 -42.52 45.48
C LEU A 6 -5.42 -42.35 44.27
N GLY A 7 -6.74 -42.37 44.45
CA GLY A 7 -7.70 -42.09 43.39
C GLY A 7 -7.70 -40.61 42.97
N CYS A 8 -7.56 -39.70 43.92
CA CYS A 8 -7.44 -38.26 43.63
C CYS A 8 -6.08 -37.88 43.03
N ALA A 9 -4.99 -38.60 43.35
CA ALA A 9 -3.69 -38.38 42.72
C ALA A 9 -3.63 -38.85 41.25
N ALA A 10 -4.39 -39.91 40.89
CA ALA A 10 -4.51 -40.35 39.50
C ALA A 10 -5.38 -39.40 38.65
N PHE A 11 -6.34 -38.70 39.24
CA PHE A 11 -7.13 -37.66 38.57
C PHE A 11 -6.41 -36.29 38.49
N LEU A 12 -5.40 -36.04 39.33
CA LEU A 12 -4.61 -34.81 39.30
C LEU A 12 -3.32 -34.91 38.46
N LEU A 13 -2.92 -36.11 38.04
CA LEU A 13 -1.83 -36.33 37.07
C LEU A 13 -2.31 -36.42 35.61
N ALA A 14 -3.62 -36.29 35.38
CA ALA A 14 -4.21 -36.05 34.06
C ALA A 14 -4.45 -34.54 33.82
N ALA A 15 -3.59 -33.68 34.37
CA ALA A 15 -3.49 -32.30 33.95
C ALA A 15 -2.86 -32.28 32.55
N ASN A 16 -3.77 -32.30 31.57
CA ASN A 16 -3.58 -32.22 30.13
C ASN A 16 -2.29 -31.51 29.72
N SER A 17 -1.30 -32.28 29.27
CA SER A 17 -0.59 -31.90 28.06
C SER A 17 -1.65 -31.81 26.96
N TYR A 18 -2.07 -30.59 26.60
CA TYR A 18 -2.89 -30.38 25.41
C TYR A 18 -2.07 -30.81 24.20
N ALA A 19 -2.17 -32.08 23.81
CA ALA A 19 -1.98 -32.41 22.41
C ALA A 19 -2.99 -31.57 21.63
N GLN A 20 -2.55 -30.98 20.52
CA GLN A 20 -3.46 -30.24 19.64
C GLN A 20 -4.37 -31.26 18.96
N ASP A 21 -5.47 -31.62 19.63
CA ASP A 21 -6.39 -32.65 19.17
C ASP A 21 -7.04 -32.27 17.81
N HIS A 22 -7.02 -30.99 17.44
CA HIS A 22 -7.55 -30.46 16.17
C HIS A 22 -6.71 -29.30 15.62
N ALA A 23 -5.97 -29.52 14.53
CA ALA A 23 -5.32 -28.43 13.79
C ALA A 23 -6.32 -27.62 12.95
N LEU A 24 -6.20 -26.30 12.97
CA LEU A 24 -6.99 -25.36 12.16
C LEU A 24 -6.09 -24.49 11.29
N TRP A 25 -6.68 -23.75 10.35
CA TRP A 25 -5.98 -22.93 9.35
C TRP A 25 -5.02 -23.74 8.47
N LEU A 26 -5.44 -24.95 8.10
CA LEU A 26 -4.71 -25.79 7.14
C LEU A 26 -4.84 -25.15 5.75
N ARG A 27 -3.72 -24.97 5.03
CA ARG A 27 -3.67 -24.31 3.72
C ARG A 27 -3.30 -25.29 2.61
N ASN A 28 -3.75 -25.00 1.39
CA ASN A 28 -3.37 -25.70 0.16
C ASN A 28 -3.32 -27.25 0.25
N PRO A 29 -4.36 -27.96 0.73
CA PRO A 29 -4.36 -29.42 0.75
C PRO A 29 -4.37 -30.01 -0.66
N ALA A 30 -3.45 -30.95 -0.87
CA ALA A 30 -3.27 -31.69 -2.10
C ALA A 30 -3.37 -33.20 -1.80
N ILE A 31 -4.37 -33.86 -2.38
CA ILE A 31 -4.53 -35.32 -2.26
C ILE A 31 -3.66 -36.07 -3.27
N SER A 32 -3.05 -37.17 -2.83
CA SER A 32 -2.20 -38.03 -3.66
C SER A 32 -3.00 -38.67 -4.80
N PRO A 33 -2.34 -39.06 -5.92
CA PRO A 33 -3.02 -39.64 -7.08
C PRO A 33 -3.83 -40.91 -6.75
N ASP A 34 -3.36 -41.71 -5.78
CA ASP A 34 -4.03 -42.92 -5.30
C ASP A 34 -5.17 -42.65 -4.30
N GLY A 35 -5.33 -41.40 -3.85
CA GLY A 35 -6.39 -40.96 -2.93
C GLY A 35 -6.14 -41.31 -1.45
N ASN A 36 -4.97 -41.84 -1.09
CA ASN A 36 -4.72 -42.35 0.27
C ASN A 36 -4.03 -41.35 1.20
N THR A 37 -3.38 -40.32 0.67
CA THR A 37 -2.53 -39.41 1.44
C THR A 37 -2.80 -37.96 1.06
N ILE A 38 -2.70 -37.04 2.01
CA ILE A 38 -2.88 -35.59 1.80
C ILE A 38 -1.61 -34.88 2.22
N ALA A 39 -1.09 -34.00 1.37
CA ALA A 39 -0.07 -33.00 1.72
C ALA A 39 -0.75 -31.65 1.91
N PHE A 40 -0.32 -30.82 2.87
CA PHE A 40 -0.93 -29.52 3.13
C PHE A 40 0.06 -28.57 3.80
N GLY A 41 -0.18 -27.26 3.69
CA GLY A 41 0.56 -26.22 4.40
C GLY A 41 0.03 -25.99 5.81
N TYR A 42 0.93 -25.84 6.78
CA TYR A 42 0.62 -25.44 8.16
C TYR A 42 1.78 -24.65 8.76
N LYS A 43 1.52 -23.43 9.23
CA LYS A 43 2.53 -22.55 9.86
C LYS A 43 3.79 -22.34 9.00
N GLY A 44 3.62 -22.32 7.69
CA GLY A 44 4.70 -22.13 6.71
C GLY A 44 5.55 -23.37 6.41
N ASP A 45 5.16 -24.56 6.86
CA ASP A 45 5.76 -25.82 6.39
C ASP A 45 4.73 -26.72 5.71
N ILE A 46 5.22 -27.73 5.01
CA ILE A 46 4.40 -28.77 4.37
C ILE A 46 4.35 -29.99 5.29
N TYR A 47 3.14 -30.47 5.55
CA TYR A 47 2.83 -31.67 6.31
C TYR A 47 2.15 -32.72 5.44
N ARG A 48 2.14 -33.96 5.91
CA ARG A 48 1.47 -35.09 5.27
C ARG A 48 0.67 -35.91 6.26
N VAL A 49 -0.54 -36.34 5.89
CA VAL A 49 -1.44 -37.17 6.70
C VAL A 49 -2.16 -38.21 5.85
N ASP A 50 -2.60 -39.32 6.45
CA ASP A 50 -3.52 -40.27 5.79
C ASP A 50 -4.84 -39.57 5.43
N ALA A 51 -5.44 -39.92 4.29
CA ALA A 51 -6.70 -39.31 3.84
C ALA A 51 -7.89 -39.58 4.78
N LYS A 52 -7.78 -40.59 5.66
CA LYS A 52 -8.75 -40.87 6.74
C LYS A 52 -8.44 -40.08 8.03
N GLY A 53 -7.35 -39.34 8.06
CA GLY A 53 -6.87 -38.55 9.18
C GLY A 53 -5.92 -39.29 10.12
N GLY A 54 -5.62 -38.66 11.25
CA GLY A 54 -4.64 -39.10 12.24
C GLY A 54 -3.51 -38.09 12.40
N ILE A 55 -2.34 -38.60 12.80
CA ILE A 55 -1.15 -37.78 13.07
C ILE A 55 -0.51 -37.36 11.74
N ALA A 56 -0.37 -36.06 11.55
CA ALA A 56 0.37 -35.49 10.44
C ALA A 56 1.88 -35.48 10.73
N VAL A 57 2.67 -35.67 9.69
CA VAL A 57 4.14 -35.70 9.73
C VAL A 57 4.68 -34.52 8.92
N PRO A 58 5.58 -33.67 9.46
CA PRO A 58 6.21 -32.61 8.69
C PRO A 58 7.11 -33.18 7.60
N LEU A 59 6.98 -32.64 6.39
CA LEU A 59 7.87 -32.91 5.25
C LEU A 59 8.94 -31.83 5.11
N THR A 60 8.64 -30.60 5.52
CA THR A 60 9.61 -29.50 5.62
C THR A 60 9.64 -28.93 7.03
N ILE A 61 10.80 -28.41 7.44
CA ILE A 61 10.99 -27.66 8.68
C ILE A 61 12.02 -26.58 8.38
N HIS A 62 11.57 -25.36 8.07
CA HIS A 62 12.44 -24.22 7.78
C HIS A 62 11.85 -22.90 8.28
N GLU A 63 12.66 -21.86 8.49
CA GLU A 63 12.18 -20.49 8.80
C GLU A 63 11.48 -19.81 7.60
N ALA A 64 11.58 -20.43 6.42
CA ALA A 64 10.99 -19.94 5.19
C ALA A 64 9.53 -20.37 5.13
N HIS A 65 8.75 -19.71 4.29
CA HIS A 65 7.38 -20.10 4.01
C HIS A 65 7.37 -21.09 2.83
N ASP A 66 7.02 -22.35 3.11
CA ASP A 66 6.81 -23.41 2.14
C ASP A 66 5.29 -23.63 1.96
N MET A 67 4.79 -23.58 0.72
CA MET A 67 3.35 -23.65 0.42
C MET A 67 3.03 -24.27 -0.95
N MET A 68 1.73 -24.44 -1.23
CA MET A 68 1.21 -24.97 -2.50
C MET A 68 1.84 -26.32 -2.91
N PRO A 69 1.74 -27.39 -2.10
CA PRO A 69 2.24 -28.71 -2.48
C PRO A 69 1.46 -29.27 -3.68
N VAL A 70 2.17 -29.85 -4.64
CA VAL A 70 1.62 -30.51 -5.83
C VAL A 70 2.23 -31.90 -5.93
N TRP A 71 1.40 -32.94 -6.08
CA TRP A 71 1.87 -34.31 -6.23
C TRP A 71 2.25 -34.63 -7.68
N SER A 72 3.34 -35.39 -7.87
CA SER A 72 3.55 -36.08 -9.14
C SER A 72 2.44 -37.10 -9.38
N HIS A 73 2.05 -37.32 -10.63
CA HIS A 73 1.00 -38.29 -10.99
C HIS A 73 1.34 -39.74 -10.62
N ASP A 74 2.62 -40.06 -10.43
CA ASP A 74 3.07 -41.36 -9.89
C ASP A 74 3.14 -41.41 -8.36
N GLY A 75 2.84 -40.31 -7.66
CA GLY A 75 2.81 -40.21 -6.21
C GLY A 75 4.18 -40.22 -5.51
N LYS A 76 5.29 -40.16 -6.25
CA LYS A 76 6.64 -40.28 -5.69
C LYS A 76 7.29 -38.96 -5.30
N HIS A 77 6.86 -37.85 -5.87
CA HIS A 77 7.44 -36.54 -5.63
C HIS A 77 6.37 -35.51 -5.26
N ILE A 78 6.80 -34.47 -4.55
CA ILE A 78 6.01 -33.28 -4.26
C ILE A 78 6.80 -32.07 -4.72
N ALA A 79 6.20 -31.25 -5.58
CA ALA A 79 6.67 -29.90 -5.89
C ALA A 79 6.01 -28.89 -4.96
N PHE A 80 6.71 -27.82 -4.60
CA PHE A 80 6.17 -26.76 -3.73
C PHE A 80 6.88 -25.42 -3.95
N ALA A 81 6.23 -24.33 -3.55
CA ALA A 81 6.80 -22.99 -3.58
C ALA A 81 7.51 -22.69 -2.24
N SER A 82 8.69 -22.08 -2.28
CA SER A 82 9.43 -21.72 -1.06
C SER A 82 10.19 -20.42 -1.20
N ASN A 83 10.14 -19.55 -0.18
CA ASN A 83 10.79 -18.23 -0.20
C ASN A 83 12.22 -18.19 0.38
N ARG A 84 12.88 -19.35 0.55
CA ARG A 84 14.20 -19.51 1.20
C ARG A 84 15.29 -18.58 0.66
N TYR A 85 15.16 -18.13 -0.58
CA TYR A 85 16.14 -17.27 -1.25
C TYR A 85 15.60 -15.87 -1.61
N GLY A 86 14.49 -15.43 -1.02
CA GLY A 86 13.95 -14.06 -1.14
C GLY A 86 12.58 -13.99 -1.82
N ASN A 87 12.41 -14.65 -2.95
CA ASN A 87 11.13 -14.85 -3.64
C ASN A 87 10.72 -16.33 -3.54
N PHE A 88 9.45 -16.62 -3.84
CA PHE A 88 9.03 -18.02 -4.01
C PHE A 88 9.71 -18.61 -5.24
N ASP A 89 10.51 -19.66 -5.04
CA ASP A 89 11.00 -20.53 -6.11
C ASP A 89 10.30 -21.89 -6.05
N VAL A 90 10.33 -22.63 -7.16
CA VAL A 90 9.84 -24.02 -7.20
C VAL A 90 10.90 -24.96 -6.65
N PHE A 91 10.50 -25.80 -5.70
CA PHE A 91 11.30 -26.91 -5.17
C PHE A 91 10.60 -28.24 -5.44
N VAL A 92 11.37 -29.32 -5.45
CA VAL A 92 10.84 -30.68 -5.51
C VAL A 92 11.53 -31.57 -4.48
N MET A 93 10.79 -32.50 -3.89
CA MET A 93 11.32 -33.49 -2.95
C MET A 93 10.61 -34.85 -3.10
N PRO A 94 11.19 -35.95 -2.59
CA PRO A 94 10.47 -37.21 -2.45
C PRO A 94 9.21 -37.03 -1.60
N ALA A 95 8.11 -37.68 -1.97
CA ALA A 95 6.84 -37.59 -1.26
C ALA A 95 6.90 -38.12 0.19
N THR A 96 7.93 -38.91 0.50
CA THR A 96 8.26 -39.40 1.85
C THR A 96 9.02 -38.39 2.72
N GLY A 97 9.36 -37.23 2.17
CA GLY A 97 10.28 -36.25 2.78
C GLY A 97 11.73 -36.50 2.39
N GLY A 98 12.60 -35.53 2.70
CA GLY A 98 14.02 -35.53 2.37
C GLY A 98 14.53 -34.13 2.03
N ASN A 99 15.76 -34.03 1.52
CA ASN A 99 16.31 -32.74 1.10
C ASN A 99 15.64 -32.26 -0.19
N PRO A 100 14.99 -31.08 -0.20
CA PRO A 100 14.37 -30.55 -1.40
C PRO A 100 15.42 -29.98 -2.37
N LEU A 101 15.17 -30.15 -3.66
CA LEU A 101 15.95 -29.60 -4.76
C LEU A 101 15.28 -28.32 -5.29
N ARG A 102 16.02 -27.21 -5.36
CA ARG A 102 15.57 -25.95 -5.98
C ARG A 102 15.60 -26.08 -7.51
N LEU A 103 14.48 -25.81 -8.17
CA LEU A 103 14.33 -25.91 -9.62
C LEU A 103 14.45 -24.57 -10.34
N THR A 104 14.01 -23.47 -9.72
CA THR A 104 14.02 -22.13 -10.34
C THR A 104 14.84 -21.12 -9.54
N TYR A 105 15.43 -20.13 -10.24
CA TYR A 105 16.42 -19.20 -9.67
C TYR A 105 16.20 -17.73 -10.03
N ASN A 106 15.08 -17.41 -10.69
CA ASN A 106 14.73 -16.03 -11.03
C ASN A 106 14.07 -15.35 -9.83
N SER A 107 14.37 -14.08 -9.57
CA SER A 107 13.84 -13.36 -8.40
C SER A 107 12.36 -12.94 -8.49
N THR A 108 11.63 -13.40 -9.51
CA THR A 108 10.15 -13.30 -9.56
C THR A 108 9.53 -14.49 -8.83
N ALA A 109 8.33 -14.33 -8.28
CA ALA A 109 7.68 -15.44 -7.59
C ALA A 109 7.20 -16.51 -8.59
N ASP A 110 7.64 -17.75 -8.36
CA ASP A 110 7.34 -18.95 -9.14
C ASP A 110 6.50 -19.92 -8.28
N TYR A 111 5.36 -20.38 -8.83
CA TYR A 111 4.40 -21.23 -8.10
C TYR A 111 4.08 -22.51 -8.88
N PRO A 112 4.28 -23.72 -8.32
CA PRO A 112 4.00 -24.97 -9.01
C PRO A 112 2.50 -25.16 -9.19
N TYR A 113 2.11 -25.71 -10.33
CA TYR A 113 0.71 -25.98 -10.69
C TYR A 113 0.44 -27.47 -10.92
N ASP A 114 1.29 -28.16 -11.70
CA ASP A 114 1.11 -29.59 -12.02
C ASP A 114 2.44 -30.25 -12.43
N PHE A 115 2.47 -31.58 -12.54
CA PHE A 115 3.55 -32.31 -13.21
C PHE A 115 3.16 -32.60 -14.67
N SER A 116 4.14 -32.76 -15.55
CA SER A 116 3.87 -33.33 -16.87
C SER A 116 3.35 -34.78 -16.73
N PRO A 117 2.55 -35.31 -17.68
CA PRO A 117 2.00 -36.67 -17.60
C PRO A 117 3.04 -37.79 -17.39
N ASP A 118 4.28 -37.57 -17.85
CA ASP A 118 5.43 -38.48 -17.68
C ASP A 118 6.25 -38.24 -16.39
N ASN A 119 5.84 -37.27 -15.57
CA ASN A 119 6.48 -36.82 -14.33
C ASN A 119 7.92 -36.33 -14.49
N GLN A 120 8.35 -35.95 -15.70
CA GLN A 120 9.70 -35.45 -15.95
C GLN A 120 9.84 -33.94 -15.75
N GLN A 121 8.73 -33.21 -15.73
CA GLN A 121 8.73 -31.75 -15.61
C GLN A 121 7.66 -31.25 -14.64
N VAL A 122 7.90 -30.07 -14.09
CA VAL A 122 6.94 -29.31 -13.26
C VAL A 122 6.45 -28.12 -14.07
N LEU A 123 5.13 -28.01 -14.24
CA LEU A 123 4.43 -26.82 -14.73
C LEU A 123 4.31 -25.81 -13.58
N PHE A 124 4.66 -24.56 -13.85
CA PHE A 124 4.61 -23.50 -12.84
C PHE A 124 4.25 -22.15 -13.46
N GLY A 125 3.68 -21.26 -12.65
CA GLY A 125 3.40 -19.87 -13.02
C GLY A 125 4.52 -18.94 -12.58
N SER A 126 4.90 -18.00 -13.43
CA SER A 126 6.00 -17.06 -13.19
C SER A 126 5.69 -15.67 -13.73
N ALA A 127 6.03 -14.62 -12.98
CA ALA A 127 5.89 -13.22 -13.40
C ALA A 127 7.01 -12.70 -14.32
N ARG A 128 7.80 -13.61 -14.93
CA ARG A 128 8.80 -13.26 -15.95
C ARG A 128 8.14 -12.58 -17.16
N ASN A 129 8.92 -11.80 -17.89
CA ASN A 129 8.44 -11.00 -19.03
C ASN A 129 7.72 -11.86 -20.10
N ALA A 130 6.67 -11.31 -20.71
CA ALA A 130 6.02 -11.92 -21.86
C ALA A 130 6.92 -11.86 -23.12
N PRO A 131 6.72 -12.76 -24.11
CA PRO A 131 7.46 -12.75 -25.37
C PRO A 131 7.39 -11.41 -26.11
N ALA A 132 8.44 -11.06 -26.83
CA ALA A 132 8.55 -9.80 -27.57
C ALA A 132 7.38 -9.52 -28.53
N ALA A 133 6.81 -10.56 -29.16
CA ALA A 133 5.66 -10.39 -30.05
C ALA A 133 4.38 -9.95 -29.32
N SER A 134 4.26 -10.21 -28.02
CA SER A 134 3.04 -9.93 -27.27
C SER A 134 2.85 -8.43 -27.01
N ILE A 135 1.60 -7.99 -27.09
CA ILE A 135 1.14 -6.67 -26.63
C ILE A 135 0.49 -6.70 -25.25
N ARG A 136 0.66 -7.79 -24.49
CA ARG A 136 0.25 -7.83 -23.08
C ARG A 136 0.85 -6.64 -22.33
N PHE A 137 0.02 -6.03 -21.47
CA PHE A 137 0.46 -5.00 -20.55
C PHE A 137 1.53 -5.54 -19.57
N PRO A 138 2.69 -4.88 -19.43
CA PRO A 138 3.81 -5.37 -18.64
C PRO A 138 3.57 -5.18 -17.14
N TYR A 139 2.78 -6.07 -16.55
CA TYR A 139 2.39 -6.05 -15.15
C TYR A 139 2.84 -7.32 -14.43
N PHE A 140 3.41 -7.14 -13.24
CA PHE A 140 4.08 -8.21 -12.49
C PHE A 140 3.13 -9.26 -11.92
N GLU A 141 1.82 -9.00 -11.87
CA GLU A 141 0.84 -9.98 -11.42
C GLU A 141 0.39 -10.92 -12.55
N PHE A 142 0.64 -10.58 -13.83
CA PHE A 142 0.39 -11.52 -14.92
C PHE A 142 1.40 -12.65 -14.91
N ARG A 143 0.90 -13.86 -14.65
CA ARG A 143 1.73 -15.07 -14.62
C ARG A 143 1.75 -15.76 -15.98
N ASN A 144 2.95 -16.08 -16.43
CA ASN A 144 3.22 -16.92 -17.58
C ASN A 144 3.42 -18.37 -17.10
N ALA A 145 2.92 -19.34 -17.86
CA ALA A 145 3.12 -20.75 -17.60
C ALA A 145 4.45 -21.22 -18.19
N TYR A 146 5.29 -21.82 -17.35
CA TYR A 146 6.59 -22.40 -17.69
C TYR A 146 6.65 -23.87 -17.27
N THR A 147 7.57 -24.62 -17.87
CA THR A 147 7.91 -25.98 -17.46
C THR A 147 9.40 -26.05 -17.10
N VAL A 148 9.76 -26.83 -16.08
CA VAL A 148 11.16 -27.06 -15.66
C VAL A 148 11.39 -28.54 -15.35
N PRO A 149 12.55 -29.14 -15.70
CA PRO A 149 12.84 -30.54 -15.37
C PRO A 149 12.84 -30.78 -13.86
N VAL A 150 12.33 -31.94 -13.43
CA VAL A 150 12.33 -32.35 -12.00
C VAL A 150 13.73 -32.53 -11.41
N THR A 151 14.76 -32.65 -12.26
CA THR A 151 16.17 -32.73 -11.87
C THR A 151 16.86 -31.38 -11.77
N GLY A 152 16.14 -30.28 -11.99
CA GLY A 152 16.72 -28.95 -12.21
C GLY A 152 17.21 -28.76 -13.63
N GLY A 153 17.35 -27.50 -14.04
CA GLY A 153 17.78 -27.13 -15.39
C GLY A 153 17.14 -25.82 -15.84
N ARG A 154 17.13 -25.59 -17.16
CA ARG A 154 16.50 -24.39 -17.74
C ARG A 154 14.95 -24.53 -17.77
N PRO A 155 14.20 -23.53 -17.29
CA PRO A 155 12.78 -23.42 -17.54
C PRO A 155 12.45 -23.01 -18.99
N PHE A 156 11.33 -23.49 -19.54
CA PHE A 156 10.84 -23.14 -20.87
C PHE A 156 9.40 -22.62 -20.83
N LEU A 157 9.12 -21.59 -21.62
CA LEU A 157 7.78 -21.00 -21.70
C LEU A 157 6.81 -21.97 -22.40
N VAL A 158 5.68 -22.23 -21.76
CA VAL A 158 4.55 -22.97 -22.34
C VAL A 158 3.53 -21.99 -22.92
N SER A 159 3.14 -21.00 -22.13
CA SER A 159 2.21 -19.96 -22.55
C SER A 159 2.42 -18.69 -21.75
N ALA A 160 2.32 -17.57 -22.45
CA ALA A 160 2.21 -16.28 -21.80
C ALA A 160 0.76 -15.79 -21.87
N ALA A 161 -0.25 -16.58 -21.50
CA ALA A 161 -1.67 -16.17 -21.54
C ALA A 161 -2.22 -15.54 -20.23
N GLY A 162 -1.47 -15.55 -19.12
CA GLY A 162 -1.99 -15.07 -17.84
C GLY A 162 -2.73 -16.21 -17.15
N ILE A 163 -1.96 -17.20 -16.71
CA ILE A 163 -2.42 -18.53 -16.31
C ILE A 163 -2.19 -18.73 -14.81
N GLU A 164 -3.26 -19.10 -14.09
CA GLU A 164 -3.21 -19.52 -12.69
C GLU A 164 -3.88 -20.88 -12.48
N ASN A 165 -3.47 -21.60 -11.42
CA ASN A 165 -4.04 -22.90 -11.03
C ASN A 165 -4.23 -23.87 -12.21
N ALA A 166 -3.15 -24.12 -12.95
CA ALA A 166 -3.21 -24.88 -14.19
C ALA A 166 -3.04 -26.40 -13.98
N ALA A 167 -3.73 -27.22 -14.78
CA ALA A 167 -3.58 -28.67 -14.73
C ALA A 167 -3.56 -29.29 -16.14
N TYR A 168 -2.75 -30.33 -16.33
CA TYR A 168 -2.74 -31.12 -17.55
C TYR A 168 -3.95 -32.05 -17.63
N ASN A 169 -4.42 -32.30 -18.84
CA ASN A 169 -5.25 -33.48 -19.08
C ASN A 169 -4.38 -34.75 -19.13
N LYS A 170 -5.01 -35.93 -19.10
CA LYS A 170 -4.33 -37.22 -18.96
C LYS A 170 -3.25 -37.52 -20.01
N ASP A 171 -3.40 -37.03 -21.24
CA ASP A 171 -2.42 -37.25 -22.33
C ASP A 171 -1.47 -36.06 -22.55
N GLY A 172 -1.63 -34.97 -21.80
CA GLY A 172 -0.81 -33.77 -21.90
C GLY A 172 -1.07 -32.90 -23.14
N SER A 173 -2.13 -33.15 -23.91
CA SER A 173 -2.47 -32.33 -25.08
C SER A 173 -3.12 -30.99 -24.73
N LYS A 174 -3.67 -30.87 -23.51
CA LYS A 174 -4.41 -29.69 -23.05
C LYS A 174 -4.03 -29.29 -21.63
N ILE A 175 -4.16 -27.99 -21.36
CA ILE A 175 -4.04 -27.39 -20.02
C ILE A 175 -5.36 -26.68 -19.70
N ILE A 176 -5.95 -26.96 -18.54
CA ILE A 176 -7.03 -26.17 -17.97
C ILE A 176 -6.47 -25.18 -16.96
N PHE A 177 -7.04 -23.98 -16.86
CA PHE A 177 -6.56 -22.94 -15.95
C PHE A 177 -7.65 -21.91 -15.62
N GLN A 178 -7.44 -21.11 -14.58
CA GLN A 178 -8.21 -19.88 -14.35
C GLN A 178 -7.45 -18.68 -14.89
N ASP A 179 -8.13 -17.71 -15.49
CA ASP A 179 -7.50 -16.51 -16.00
C ASP A 179 -7.16 -15.47 -14.92
N TYR A 180 -6.29 -14.54 -15.27
CA TYR A 180 -6.04 -13.32 -14.51
C TYR A 180 -6.24 -12.12 -15.43
N LYS A 181 -7.27 -11.30 -15.17
CA LYS A 181 -7.64 -10.16 -16.02
C LYS A 181 -7.04 -8.84 -15.53
N GLY A 182 -6.77 -8.73 -14.23
CA GLY A 182 -6.23 -7.54 -13.56
C GLY A 182 -6.32 -7.67 -12.05
N HIS A 183 -5.89 -6.62 -11.34
CA HIS A 183 -5.88 -6.61 -9.88
C HIS A 183 -7.29 -6.63 -9.29
N GLU A 184 -7.55 -7.62 -8.45
CA GLU A 184 -8.63 -7.66 -7.47
C GLU A 184 -8.21 -8.62 -6.36
N ASP A 185 -8.52 -8.29 -5.11
CA ASP A 185 -8.13 -9.10 -3.96
C ASP A 185 -8.69 -10.53 -4.13
N PRO A 186 -7.84 -11.57 -4.09
CA PRO A 186 -8.29 -12.93 -4.35
C PRO A 186 -9.24 -13.45 -3.27
N PHE A 187 -9.36 -12.81 -2.11
CA PHE A 187 -10.23 -13.25 -1.02
C PHE A 187 -11.54 -12.46 -0.91
N ARG A 188 -11.77 -11.46 -1.77
CA ARG A 188 -13.08 -10.82 -1.95
C ARG A 188 -14.12 -11.86 -2.37
N LYS A 189 -15.22 -11.96 -1.61
CA LYS A 189 -16.30 -12.93 -1.81
C LYS A 189 -17.48 -12.26 -2.49
N HIS A 190 -18.29 -13.05 -3.20
CA HIS A 190 -19.54 -12.61 -3.81
C HIS A 190 -19.39 -11.48 -4.84
N HIS A 191 -18.18 -11.24 -5.34
CA HIS A 191 -17.95 -10.24 -6.37
C HIS A 191 -18.58 -10.71 -7.67
N THR A 192 -19.41 -9.87 -8.28
CA THR A 192 -20.03 -10.12 -9.58
C THR A 192 -19.72 -8.98 -10.53
N SER A 193 -18.65 -9.13 -11.30
CA SER A 193 -18.31 -8.20 -12.38
C SER A 193 -17.37 -8.88 -13.38
N SER A 194 -16.97 -8.17 -14.43
CA SER A 194 -16.11 -8.71 -15.50
C SER A 194 -14.68 -9.06 -15.06
N ILE A 195 -14.19 -8.55 -13.92
CA ILE A 195 -12.82 -8.81 -13.44
C ILE A 195 -12.65 -10.18 -12.78
N THR A 196 -13.75 -10.82 -12.38
CA THR A 196 -13.72 -12.13 -11.71
C THR A 196 -13.17 -13.20 -12.63
N ARG A 197 -12.57 -14.26 -12.05
CA ARG A 197 -11.84 -15.25 -12.84
C ARG A 197 -12.79 -16.19 -13.59
N ASP A 198 -12.36 -16.54 -14.79
CA ASP A 198 -12.99 -17.53 -15.67
C ASP A 198 -12.09 -18.75 -15.87
N ILE A 199 -12.71 -19.88 -16.18
CA ILE A 199 -12.04 -21.14 -16.51
C ILE A 199 -11.82 -21.25 -18.01
N TRP A 200 -10.59 -21.58 -18.39
CA TRP A 200 -10.15 -21.68 -19.78
C TRP A 200 -9.40 -22.98 -20.04
N ILE A 201 -9.41 -23.42 -21.30
CA ILE A 201 -8.59 -24.54 -21.78
C ILE A 201 -7.70 -24.08 -22.92
N MET A 202 -6.42 -24.41 -22.82
CA MET A 202 -5.42 -24.28 -23.88
C MET A 202 -5.21 -25.64 -24.57
N ASP A 203 -5.31 -25.66 -25.90
CA ASP A 203 -4.76 -26.74 -26.73
C ASP A 203 -3.28 -26.43 -27.00
N ILE A 204 -2.37 -27.25 -26.47
CA ILE A 204 -0.94 -26.93 -26.45
C ILE A 204 -0.35 -26.95 -27.86
N ALA A 205 -0.72 -27.96 -28.66
CA ALA A 205 -0.18 -28.12 -30.00
C ALA A 205 -0.68 -27.02 -30.95
N LYS A 206 -1.93 -26.60 -30.81
CA LYS A 206 -2.53 -25.55 -31.65
C LYS A 206 -2.25 -24.13 -31.15
N GLY A 207 -1.95 -23.97 -29.86
CA GLY A 207 -1.81 -22.65 -29.22
C GLY A 207 -3.12 -21.87 -29.18
N THR A 208 -4.26 -22.55 -29.08
CA THR A 208 -5.61 -21.94 -29.06
C THR A 208 -6.26 -22.04 -27.69
N TYR A 209 -7.11 -21.08 -27.35
CA TYR A 209 -7.74 -20.94 -26.04
C TYR A 209 -9.27 -20.94 -26.15
N GLU A 210 -9.92 -21.64 -25.22
CA GLU A 210 -11.37 -21.77 -25.17
C GLU A 210 -11.88 -21.53 -23.75
N GLN A 211 -12.76 -20.54 -23.59
CA GLN A 211 -13.43 -20.28 -22.32
C GLN A 211 -14.48 -21.38 -22.04
N ILE A 212 -14.52 -21.86 -20.82
CA ILE A 212 -15.39 -22.94 -20.34
C ILE A 212 -16.49 -22.40 -19.43
N SER A 213 -16.16 -21.50 -18.51
CA SER A 213 -17.14 -20.80 -17.66
C SER A 213 -17.84 -19.68 -18.41
N ALA A 214 -19.01 -19.28 -17.89
CA ALA A 214 -19.76 -18.11 -18.37
C ALA A 214 -20.47 -17.37 -17.22
N TYR A 215 -20.14 -17.70 -15.97
CA TYR A 215 -20.73 -17.06 -14.80
C TYR A 215 -20.01 -15.73 -14.53
N GLU A 216 -20.76 -14.64 -14.40
CA GLU A 216 -20.23 -13.31 -14.07
C GLU A 216 -19.95 -13.21 -12.55
N GLY A 217 -19.06 -14.08 -12.07
CA GLY A 217 -18.59 -14.17 -10.69
C GLY A 217 -17.31 -15.02 -10.61
N GLU A 218 -16.89 -15.41 -9.41
CA GLU A 218 -15.63 -16.12 -9.23
C GLU A 218 -15.73 -17.63 -9.54
N ASP A 219 -15.14 -18.06 -10.66
CA ASP A 219 -14.89 -19.46 -11.00
C ASP A 219 -13.39 -19.77 -10.90
N ARG A 220 -13.01 -20.72 -10.04
CA ARG A 220 -11.60 -20.91 -9.61
C ARG A 220 -11.13 -22.35 -9.50
N GLU A 221 -9.82 -22.51 -9.49
CA GLU A 221 -9.09 -23.75 -9.17
C GLU A 221 -9.57 -24.96 -9.99
N PRO A 222 -9.54 -24.88 -11.34
CA PRO A 222 -10.12 -25.92 -12.17
C PRO A 222 -9.24 -27.17 -12.27
N VAL A 223 -9.86 -28.34 -12.34
CA VAL A 223 -9.21 -29.63 -12.58
C VAL A 223 -9.99 -30.46 -13.61
N PHE A 224 -9.27 -31.22 -14.42
CA PHE A 224 -9.90 -32.17 -15.35
C PHE A 224 -10.53 -33.36 -14.61
N GLY A 225 -11.70 -33.77 -15.06
CA GLY A 225 -12.34 -35.02 -14.65
C GLY A 225 -12.03 -36.20 -15.56
N ASN A 226 -12.90 -37.22 -15.49
CA ASN A 226 -12.85 -38.33 -16.43
C ASN A 226 -13.64 -37.95 -17.71
N ASN A 227 -13.11 -38.31 -18.88
CA ASN A 227 -13.74 -38.08 -20.18
C ASN A 227 -14.00 -36.58 -20.48
N ASN A 228 -15.25 -36.15 -20.31
CA ASN A 228 -15.78 -34.85 -20.74
C ASN A 228 -16.06 -33.92 -19.55
N ASP A 229 -15.70 -34.33 -18.34
CA ASP A 229 -16.03 -33.60 -17.11
C ASP A 229 -14.91 -32.62 -16.72
N VAL A 230 -15.31 -31.49 -16.14
CA VAL A 230 -14.43 -30.49 -15.52
C VAL A 230 -14.99 -30.16 -14.14
N TYR A 231 -14.11 -29.99 -13.16
CA TYR A 231 -14.49 -29.56 -11.81
C TYR A 231 -13.79 -28.26 -11.46
N TYR A 232 -14.50 -27.37 -10.77
CA TYR A 232 -13.96 -26.09 -10.31
C TYR A 232 -14.82 -25.55 -9.17
N LEU A 233 -14.29 -24.55 -8.47
CA LEU A 233 -15.02 -23.82 -7.44
C LEU A 233 -15.80 -22.66 -8.05
N SER A 234 -17.03 -22.46 -7.61
CA SER A 234 -17.89 -21.36 -8.10
C SER A 234 -18.78 -20.79 -7.00
N GLU A 235 -19.12 -19.52 -7.13
CA GLU A 235 -20.12 -18.82 -6.30
C GLU A 235 -21.52 -18.78 -6.95
N LYS A 236 -21.69 -19.45 -8.09
CA LYS A 236 -22.94 -19.47 -8.85
C LYS A 236 -24.11 -19.89 -7.97
N GLY A 237 -25.17 -19.09 -8.01
CA GLY A 237 -26.34 -19.25 -7.14
C GLY A 237 -26.36 -18.30 -5.94
N GLY A 238 -25.39 -17.39 -5.83
CA GLY A 238 -25.31 -16.41 -4.74
C GLY A 238 -24.85 -17.04 -3.43
N ILE A 239 -24.00 -18.08 -3.53
CA ILE A 239 -23.43 -18.81 -2.40
C ILE A 239 -21.93 -18.49 -2.28
N SER A 240 -21.33 -18.78 -1.14
CA SER A 240 -19.86 -18.83 -1.05
C SER A 240 -19.34 -20.00 -1.90
N GLN A 241 -18.08 -19.93 -2.31
CA GLN A 241 -17.47 -20.92 -3.20
C GLN A 241 -17.78 -22.37 -2.79
N ASN A 242 -18.29 -23.15 -3.72
CA ASN A 242 -18.54 -24.59 -3.57
C ASN A 242 -17.99 -25.33 -4.79
N LEU A 243 -17.89 -26.66 -4.70
CA LEU A 243 -17.43 -27.50 -5.79
C LEU A 243 -18.55 -27.73 -6.80
N PHE A 244 -18.26 -27.48 -8.07
CA PHE A 244 -19.15 -27.74 -9.19
C PHE A 244 -18.52 -28.67 -10.21
N LYS A 245 -19.39 -29.37 -10.96
CA LYS A 245 -19.08 -30.18 -12.11
C LYS A 245 -19.65 -29.52 -13.36
N SER A 246 -18.86 -29.44 -14.42
CA SER A 246 -19.28 -28.96 -15.74
C SER A 246 -18.86 -29.93 -16.85
N SER A 247 -19.32 -29.67 -18.06
CA SER A 247 -19.11 -30.49 -19.25
C SER A 247 -18.35 -29.73 -20.35
N LEU A 248 -17.29 -30.34 -20.88
CA LEU A 248 -16.52 -29.78 -22.00
C LEU A 248 -17.34 -29.66 -23.29
N SER A 249 -18.23 -30.62 -23.55
CA SER A 249 -19.09 -30.64 -24.74
C SER A 249 -20.37 -29.82 -24.61
N ASP A 250 -20.80 -29.50 -23.39
CA ASP A 250 -22.03 -28.76 -23.11
C ASP A 250 -21.82 -27.84 -21.90
N LYS A 251 -21.29 -26.65 -22.19
CA LYS A 251 -20.91 -25.64 -21.20
C LYS A 251 -22.08 -25.07 -20.41
N SER A 252 -23.32 -25.34 -20.82
CA SER A 252 -24.52 -24.92 -20.10
C SER A 252 -24.82 -25.82 -18.89
N LYS A 253 -24.29 -27.05 -18.89
CA LYS A 253 -24.50 -28.01 -17.80
C LYS A 253 -23.49 -27.80 -16.70
N MET A 254 -23.98 -27.28 -15.58
CA MET A 254 -23.21 -27.11 -14.35
C MET A 254 -24.02 -27.69 -13.18
N GLU A 255 -23.43 -28.63 -12.47
CA GLU A 255 -24.01 -29.33 -11.32
C GLU A 255 -23.23 -28.96 -10.06
N GLN A 256 -23.94 -28.55 -9.01
CA GLN A 256 -23.34 -28.27 -7.71
C GLN A 256 -23.14 -29.59 -6.95
N LEU A 257 -21.90 -29.89 -6.54
CA LEU A 257 -21.55 -31.12 -5.84
C LEU A 257 -21.48 -30.96 -4.31
N THR A 258 -21.21 -29.75 -3.82
CA THR A 258 -21.19 -29.45 -2.38
C THR A 258 -22.08 -28.25 -2.06
N SER A 259 -22.61 -28.20 -0.84
CA SER A 259 -23.58 -27.18 -0.39
C SER A 259 -23.19 -26.55 0.95
N PHE A 260 -21.90 -26.29 1.16
CA PHE A 260 -21.41 -25.57 2.33
C PHE A 260 -21.93 -24.11 2.34
N THR A 261 -22.16 -23.56 3.52
CA THR A 261 -22.72 -22.22 3.73
C THR A 261 -21.89 -21.39 4.70
N GLY A 262 -21.90 -20.07 4.55
CA GLY A 262 -21.22 -19.14 5.45
C GLY A 262 -19.73 -18.91 5.15
N HIS A 263 -19.01 -19.91 4.63
CA HIS A 263 -17.59 -19.78 4.26
C HIS A 263 -17.30 -20.46 2.92
N PRO A 264 -16.28 -20.00 2.18
CA PRO A 264 -15.89 -20.61 0.91
C PRO A 264 -15.21 -21.97 1.12
N VAL A 265 -15.47 -22.89 0.19
CA VAL A 265 -14.52 -23.96 -0.15
C VAL A 265 -13.32 -23.33 -0.84
N ARG A 266 -12.09 -23.73 -0.48
CA ARG A 266 -10.84 -23.25 -1.09
C ARG A 266 -9.87 -24.42 -1.35
N TYR A 267 -8.92 -24.22 -2.24
CA TYR A 267 -7.79 -25.11 -2.51
C TYR A 267 -8.20 -26.52 -2.99
N LEU A 268 -9.00 -26.57 -4.05
CA LEU A 268 -9.42 -27.80 -4.69
C LEU A 268 -8.22 -28.56 -5.28
N SER A 269 -8.09 -29.82 -4.90
CA SER A 269 -7.24 -30.82 -5.54
C SER A 269 -8.01 -32.12 -5.77
N LYS A 270 -7.48 -33.01 -6.62
CA LYS A 270 -8.15 -34.25 -7.00
C LYS A 270 -7.17 -35.40 -7.22
N SER A 271 -7.54 -36.58 -6.75
CA SER A 271 -6.86 -37.85 -7.05
C SER A 271 -7.24 -38.38 -8.44
N SER A 272 -6.52 -39.40 -8.95
CA SER A 272 -6.85 -40.06 -10.22
C SER A 272 -8.22 -40.77 -10.18
N GLY A 273 -8.69 -41.16 -8.99
CA GLY A 273 -9.99 -41.82 -8.78
C GLY A 273 -11.17 -40.89 -8.52
N ASN A 274 -11.06 -39.57 -8.80
CA ASN A 274 -12.08 -38.55 -8.48
C ASN A 274 -12.45 -38.48 -6.99
N THR A 275 -11.48 -38.68 -6.10
CA THR A 275 -11.56 -38.17 -4.72
C THR A 275 -11.01 -36.75 -4.71
N PHE A 276 -11.87 -35.79 -4.36
CA PHE A 276 -11.57 -34.38 -4.19
C PHE A 276 -11.04 -34.12 -2.78
N CYS A 277 -10.16 -33.14 -2.66
CA CYS A 277 -9.71 -32.61 -1.39
C CYS A 277 -9.69 -31.09 -1.45
N PHE A 278 -10.13 -30.45 -0.38
CA PHE A 278 -10.27 -29.01 -0.30
C PHE A 278 -10.31 -28.59 1.17
N THR A 279 -10.24 -27.29 1.41
CA THR A 279 -10.49 -26.71 2.73
C THR A 279 -11.88 -26.11 2.82
N TYR A 280 -12.46 -26.18 4.01
CA TYR A 280 -13.65 -25.43 4.38
C TYR A 280 -13.47 -24.93 5.81
N ASN A 281 -13.57 -23.61 5.99
CA ASN A 281 -13.46 -22.92 7.28
C ASN A 281 -12.22 -23.33 8.11
N GLY A 282 -11.06 -23.41 7.45
CA GLY A 282 -9.76 -23.72 8.05
C GLY A 282 -9.47 -25.21 8.27
N GLU A 283 -10.34 -26.11 7.83
CA GLU A 283 -10.22 -27.56 8.01
C GLU A 283 -10.17 -28.28 6.66
N VAL A 284 -9.57 -29.48 6.62
CA VAL A 284 -9.45 -30.28 5.40
C VAL A 284 -10.62 -31.26 5.27
N TYR A 285 -11.18 -31.33 4.07
CA TYR A 285 -12.24 -32.26 3.70
C TYR A 285 -11.79 -33.11 2.50
N THR A 286 -12.33 -34.32 2.44
CA THR A 286 -12.30 -35.17 1.24
C THR A 286 -13.71 -35.53 0.80
N MET A 287 -13.90 -35.72 -0.49
CA MET A 287 -15.17 -36.15 -1.05
C MET A 287 -14.91 -37.03 -2.26
N LYS A 288 -15.48 -38.24 -2.29
CA LYS A 288 -15.56 -39.01 -3.53
C LYS A 288 -16.78 -38.55 -4.31
N GLU A 289 -16.68 -38.46 -5.63
CA GLU A 289 -17.81 -38.07 -6.46
C GLU A 289 -19.08 -38.92 -6.17
N GLY A 290 -20.21 -38.25 -5.95
CA GLY A 290 -21.48 -38.87 -5.57
C GLY A 290 -21.64 -39.17 -4.07
N GLU A 291 -20.59 -38.97 -3.26
CA GLU A 291 -20.65 -39.08 -1.80
C GLU A 291 -20.70 -37.70 -1.12
N GLN A 292 -21.08 -37.67 0.16
CA GLN A 292 -21.04 -36.46 0.97
C GLN A 292 -19.60 -36.14 1.40
N PRO A 293 -19.21 -34.85 1.48
CA PRO A 293 -17.92 -34.44 2.03
C PRO A 293 -17.68 -34.97 3.44
N ARG A 294 -16.45 -35.40 3.72
CA ARG A 294 -16.01 -35.89 5.03
C ARG A 294 -14.83 -35.07 5.51
N LYS A 295 -14.95 -34.54 6.72
CA LYS A 295 -13.85 -33.88 7.43
C LYS A 295 -12.74 -34.89 7.70
N VAL A 296 -11.50 -34.50 7.44
CA VAL A 296 -10.30 -35.28 7.78
C VAL A 296 -9.80 -34.84 9.16
N PRO A 297 -9.82 -35.72 10.18
CA PRO A 297 -9.29 -35.36 11.49
C PRO A 297 -7.77 -35.28 11.44
N VAL A 298 -7.20 -34.07 11.51
CA VAL A 298 -5.75 -33.85 11.48
C VAL A 298 -5.24 -33.50 12.87
N GLN A 299 -4.28 -34.29 13.34
CA GLN A 299 -3.56 -34.06 14.60
C GLN A 299 -2.12 -33.67 14.29
N ILE A 300 -1.64 -32.59 14.89
CA ILE A 300 -0.24 -32.17 14.80
C ILE A 300 0.38 -32.35 16.19
N LEU A 301 1.33 -33.27 16.28
CA LEU A 301 2.14 -33.42 17.49
C LEU A 301 3.06 -32.19 17.58
N ASN A 302 3.17 -31.59 18.77
CA ASN A 302 3.93 -30.34 19.04
C ASN A 302 5.00 -30.02 17.99
N ASP A 303 4.75 -28.98 17.19
CA ASP A 303 5.64 -28.53 16.11
C ASP A 303 6.84 -27.71 16.60
N GLY A 304 6.95 -27.45 17.92
CA GLY A 304 8.02 -26.70 18.56
C GLY A 304 8.01 -25.19 18.25
N ARG A 305 7.11 -24.71 17.40
CA ARG A 305 6.95 -23.31 17.02
C ARG A 305 5.85 -22.67 17.87
N GLU A 306 6.12 -22.58 19.16
CA GLU A 306 5.29 -21.82 20.10
C GLU A 306 5.45 -20.30 19.89
N SER A 307 4.58 -19.50 20.50
CA SER A 307 4.67 -18.04 20.49
C SER A 307 6.03 -17.59 21.05
N VAL A 308 6.97 -17.29 20.14
CA VAL A 308 8.29 -16.84 20.53
C VAL A 308 8.18 -15.40 21.01
N VAL A 309 8.29 -15.21 22.32
CA VAL A 309 8.61 -13.90 22.88
C VAL A 309 10.06 -13.59 22.51
N LYS A 310 10.27 -12.53 21.73
CA LYS A 310 11.60 -12.11 21.27
C LYS A 310 11.98 -10.81 21.94
N ASN A 311 13.22 -10.70 22.41
CA ASN A 311 13.79 -9.40 22.72
C ASN A 311 14.36 -8.81 21.43
N MET A 312 13.91 -7.61 21.08
CA MET A 312 14.35 -6.91 19.87
C MET A 312 14.94 -5.56 20.23
N PRO A 313 16.06 -5.15 19.61
CA PRO A 313 16.62 -3.84 19.82
C PRO A 313 15.69 -2.76 19.25
N VAL A 314 15.56 -1.66 20.00
CA VAL A 314 14.89 -0.42 19.57
C VAL A 314 15.98 0.64 19.46
N THR A 315 16.37 0.94 18.21
CA THR A 315 17.46 1.87 17.88
C THR A 315 17.03 2.95 16.88
N GLY A 316 15.75 2.99 16.50
CA GLY A 316 15.19 3.85 15.44
C GLY A 316 13.80 3.34 15.01
N ASN A 317 13.42 3.59 13.75
CA ASN A 317 12.09 3.29 13.20
C ASN A 317 10.96 3.88 14.05
N ILE A 318 11.18 5.08 14.57
CA ILE A 318 10.15 5.80 15.32
C ILE A 318 9.08 6.29 14.35
N THR A 319 7.83 6.36 14.81
CA THR A 319 6.71 6.85 13.99
C THR A 319 6.30 8.28 14.36
N GLU A 320 6.60 8.71 15.59
CA GLU A 320 6.31 10.04 16.10
C GLU A 320 7.24 10.37 17.28
N PHE A 321 7.38 11.65 17.60
CA PHE A 321 8.10 12.11 18.79
C PHE A 321 7.47 13.39 19.36
N ALA A 322 7.75 13.67 20.63
CA ALA A 322 7.41 14.92 21.31
C ALA A 322 8.52 15.31 22.30
N MET A 323 8.91 16.58 22.29
CA MET A 323 9.95 17.07 23.20
C MET A 323 9.37 17.48 24.56
N SER A 324 10.09 17.15 25.63
CA SER A 324 9.79 17.66 26.97
C SER A 324 9.89 19.18 27.02
N PRO A 325 9.14 19.86 27.91
CA PRO A 325 9.16 21.32 28.01
C PRO A 325 10.55 21.91 28.33
N ASP A 326 11.44 21.16 28.98
CA ASP A 326 12.81 21.63 29.24
C ASP A 326 13.81 21.27 28.12
N GLY A 327 13.36 20.54 27.10
CA GLY A 327 14.14 20.14 25.93
C GLY A 327 15.22 19.09 26.22
N LYS A 328 15.17 18.41 27.38
CA LYS A 328 16.20 17.41 27.77
C LYS A 328 15.79 15.97 27.52
N GLU A 329 14.51 15.72 27.38
CA GLU A 329 13.92 14.41 27.09
C GLU A 329 13.11 14.45 25.80
N MET A 330 13.11 13.34 25.07
CA MET A 330 12.29 13.11 23.89
C MET A 330 11.44 11.87 24.13
N ALA A 331 10.11 12.04 24.14
CA ALA A 331 9.18 10.91 24.08
C ALA A 331 8.98 10.51 22.61
N PHE A 332 8.82 9.23 22.32
CA PHE A 332 8.59 8.74 20.96
C PHE A 332 7.84 7.41 20.96
N ILE A 333 7.22 7.10 19.82
CA ILE A 333 6.60 5.80 19.58
C ILE A 333 7.49 4.96 18.68
N ALA A 334 7.69 3.70 19.06
CA ALA A 334 8.32 2.68 18.23
C ALA A 334 7.52 1.38 18.36
N ARG A 335 7.09 0.81 17.23
CA ARG A 335 6.29 -0.44 17.16
C ARG A 335 5.10 -0.46 18.14
N GLY A 336 4.39 0.66 18.24
CA GLY A 336 3.20 0.79 19.08
C GLY A 336 3.46 1.06 20.56
N GLU A 337 4.70 1.30 20.99
CA GLU A 337 5.00 1.58 22.41
C GLU A 337 5.67 2.92 22.66
N VAL A 338 5.45 3.46 23.86
CA VAL A 338 6.01 4.73 24.32
C VAL A 338 7.41 4.52 24.93
N TYR A 339 8.36 5.30 24.45
CA TYR A 339 9.72 5.38 24.98
C TYR A 339 10.09 6.82 25.31
N VAL A 340 11.06 7.00 26.20
CA VAL A 340 11.70 8.30 26.46
C VAL A 340 13.22 8.17 26.40
N SER A 341 13.86 8.97 25.54
CA SER A 341 15.30 9.11 25.44
C SER A 341 15.80 10.42 26.05
N SER A 342 17.02 10.38 26.60
CA SER A 342 17.78 11.59 26.90
C SER A 342 18.29 12.23 25.61
N VAL A 343 18.17 13.56 25.49
CA VAL A 343 18.61 14.30 24.30
C VAL A 343 20.13 14.35 24.15
N ASN A 344 20.85 14.52 25.26
CA ASN A 344 22.31 14.66 25.25
C ASN A 344 23.03 13.44 25.87
N GLY A 345 22.30 12.36 26.15
CA GLY A 345 22.81 11.14 26.78
C GLY A 345 22.54 9.89 25.93
N ASN A 346 22.84 8.72 26.49
CA ASN A 346 22.63 7.42 25.83
C ASN A 346 21.57 6.55 26.52
N MET A 347 20.77 7.14 27.41
CA MET A 347 19.74 6.43 28.16
C MET A 347 18.41 6.54 27.44
N THR A 348 17.78 5.40 27.20
CA THR A 348 16.40 5.29 26.72
C THR A 348 15.63 4.39 27.68
N LYS A 349 14.43 4.81 28.07
CA LYS A 349 13.52 4.07 28.94
C LYS A 349 12.27 3.72 28.16
N ARG A 350 11.90 2.44 28.19
CA ARG A 350 10.57 1.96 27.81
C ARG A 350 9.53 2.38 28.86
N ILE A 351 8.47 3.06 28.45
CA ILE A 351 7.41 3.59 29.32
C ILE A 351 6.23 2.64 29.39
N THR A 352 5.78 2.11 28.25
CA THR A 352 4.72 1.10 28.16
C THR A 352 5.29 -0.28 27.82
N ASN A 353 4.58 -1.33 28.22
CA ASN A 353 4.92 -2.72 27.90
C ASN A 353 3.65 -3.48 27.52
N THR A 354 3.19 -3.28 26.30
CA THR A 354 1.90 -3.73 25.79
C THR A 354 2.07 -4.35 24.40
N PRO A 355 1.24 -5.35 24.05
CA PRO A 355 1.19 -5.84 22.67
C PRO A 355 0.28 -5.01 21.75
N GLN A 356 -0.44 -4.04 22.32
CA GLN A 356 -1.33 -3.14 21.59
C GLN A 356 -0.59 -1.90 21.09
N GLN A 357 -1.35 -0.95 20.53
CA GLN A 357 -0.81 0.27 19.98
C GLN A 357 -1.05 1.49 20.85
N GLU A 358 0.01 2.25 21.06
CA GLU A 358 0.02 3.62 21.52
C GLU A 358 0.39 4.60 20.39
N ARG A 359 -0.24 5.78 20.38
CA ARG A 359 0.00 6.88 19.43
C ARG A 359 -0.19 8.23 20.11
N MET A 360 0.20 9.30 19.43
CA MET A 360 -0.07 10.70 19.73
C MET A 360 0.42 11.11 21.12
N VAL A 361 1.68 10.79 21.42
CA VAL A 361 2.31 11.12 22.71
C VAL A 361 2.52 12.63 22.88
N ALA A 362 2.20 13.14 24.07
CA ALA A 362 2.38 14.53 24.44
C ALA A 362 2.83 14.69 25.90
N TRP A 363 3.55 15.78 26.18
CA TRP A 363 4.02 16.12 27.52
C TRP A 363 3.07 17.05 28.24
N SER A 364 2.90 16.84 29.56
CA SER A 364 2.35 17.88 30.43
C SER A 364 3.23 19.13 30.43
N PRO A 365 2.67 20.35 30.59
CA PRO A 365 3.44 21.59 30.56
C PRO A 365 4.55 21.68 31.63
N ASP A 366 4.42 20.94 32.74
CA ASP A 366 5.42 20.88 33.81
C ASP A 366 6.44 19.74 33.64
N GLY A 367 6.33 18.94 32.57
CA GLY A 367 7.22 17.84 32.24
C GLY A 367 7.14 16.64 33.18
N LYS A 368 6.14 16.54 34.06
CA LYS A 368 6.04 15.44 35.04
C LYS A 368 5.18 14.27 34.57
N ARG A 369 4.40 14.47 33.52
CA ARG A 369 3.45 13.48 32.97
C ARG A 369 3.56 13.41 31.46
N LEU A 370 3.26 12.22 30.94
CA LEU A 370 3.01 11.94 29.54
C LEU A 370 1.55 11.57 29.36
N ILE A 371 0.94 12.00 28.27
CA ILE A 371 -0.35 11.50 27.79
C ILE A 371 -0.20 10.95 26.38
N TYR A 372 -1.01 9.95 26.03
CA TYR A 372 -1.04 9.33 24.71
C TYR A 372 -2.37 8.59 24.55
N ALA A 373 -2.77 8.35 23.31
CA ALA A 373 -3.88 7.46 22.99
C ALA A 373 -3.37 6.02 22.97
N ALA A 374 -4.12 5.08 23.54
CA ALA A 374 -3.81 3.65 23.50
C ALA A 374 -5.07 2.84 23.24
N GLU A 375 -4.98 1.88 22.33
CA GLU A 375 -6.11 0.99 22.06
C GLU A 375 -6.06 -0.24 22.96
N ARG A 376 -6.82 -0.20 24.05
CA ARG A 376 -6.83 -1.26 25.06
C ARG A 376 -8.26 -1.58 25.43
N ASN A 377 -8.52 -2.83 25.81
CA ASN A 377 -9.86 -3.29 26.21
C ASN A 377 -10.96 -3.05 25.14
N GLY A 378 -10.57 -2.94 23.86
CA GLY A 378 -11.47 -2.75 22.73
C GLY A 378 -11.74 -1.29 22.34
N ASN A 379 -11.22 -0.29 23.05
CA ASN A 379 -11.40 1.14 22.75
C ASN A 379 -10.07 1.87 22.68
N TRP A 380 -10.02 2.93 21.86
CA TRP A 380 -8.98 3.94 21.99
C TRP A 380 -9.31 4.81 23.19
N ASP A 381 -8.49 4.75 24.23
CA ASP A 381 -8.61 5.63 25.39
C ASP A 381 -7.36 6.51 25.50
N ILE A 382 -7.46 7.62 26.24
CA ILE A 382 -6.32 8.47 26.58
C ILE A 382 -5.76 8.03 27.93
N TYR A 383 -4.51 7.60 27.94
CA TYR A 383 -3.76 7.22 29.14
C TYR A 383 -2.81 8.33 29.58
N GLN A 384 -2.47 8.33 30.86
CA GLN A 384 -1.47 9.23 31.45
C GLN A 384 -0.44 8.42 32.24
N THR A 385 0.84 8.68 32.00
CA THR A 385 1.94 8.11 32.80
C THR A 385 2.67 9.18 33.59
N THR A 386 2.90 8.93 34.88
CA THR A 386 3.53 9.85 35.83
C THR A 386 4.71 9.20 36.57
N ARG A 387 5.80 9.95 36.75
CA ARG A 387 6.92 9.53 37.60
C ARG A 387 6.54 9.56 39.08
N GLN A 388 6.90 8.52 39.83
CA GLN A 388 6.52 8.41 41.25
C GLN A 388 7.53 9.04 42.22
N ARG A 389 8.81 9.06 41.84
CA ARG A 389 9.91 9.45 42.72
C ARG A 389 10.38 10.86 42.41
N LYS A 390 10.36 11.75 43.41
CA LYS A 390 10.70 13.18 43.24
C LYS A 390 12.21 13.38 43.03
N GLU A 391 13.02 12.46 43.52
CA GLU A 391 14.47 12.38 43.35
C GLU A 391 14.89 11.93 41.94
N GLU A 392 13.95 11.44 41.12
CA GLU A 392 14.14 11.03 39.74
C GLU A 392 13.44 12.04 38.80
N PRO A 393 14.11 13.16 38.45
CA PRO A 393 13.49 14.27 37.74
C PRO A 393 13.30 14.03 36.24
N TYR A 394 13.67 12.86 35.71
CA TYR A 394 13.61 12.51 34.29
C TYR A 394 12.90 11.16 34.10
N PHE A 395 12.15 10.99 33.02
CA PHE A 395 11.53 9.71 32.64
C PHE A 395 12.58 8.70 32.14
N PHE A 396 13.59 9.13 31.39
CA PHE A 396 14.61 8.22 30.85
C PHE A 396 15.42 7.47 31.93
N ASN A 397 15.37 7.91 33.20
CA ASN A 397 16.01 7.25 34.34
C ASN A 397 15.04 6.92 35.48
N ALA A 398 13.73 7.08 35.28
CA ALA A 398 12.74 6.77 36.30
C ALA A 398 12.71 5.27 36.60
N THR A 399 12.72 4.92 37.88
CA THR A 399 12.61 3.53 38.35
C THR A 399 11.16 3.11 38.52
N LEU A 400 10.29 4.03 38.95
CA LEU A 400 8.87 3.78 39.18
C LEU A 400 7.99 4.74 38.36
N LEU A 401 7.15 4.15 37.53
CA LEU A 401 6.14 4.83 36.72
C LEU A 401 4.75 4.35 37.16
N LYS A 402 3.77 5.25 37.13
CA LYS A 402 2.36 4.90 37.28
C LYS A 402 1.62 5.35 36.04
N GLU A 403 0.99 4.40 35.38
CA GLU A 403 0.08 4.61 34.27
C GLU A 403 -1.36 4.48 34.76
N GLU A 404 -2.24 5.35 34.28
CA GLU A 404 -3.68 5.29 34.56
C GLU A 404 -4.49 5.85 33.37
N PRO A 405 -5.71 5.32 33.11
CA PRO A 405 -6.61 5.93 32.13
C PRO A 405 -7.01 7.33 32.61
N LEU A 406 -6.99 8.31 31.69
CA LEU A 406 -7.36 9.68 31.93
C LEU A 406 -8.75 10.00 31.37
N ILE A 407 -8.98 9.62 30.12
CA ILE A 407 -10.28 9.68 29.43
C ILE A 407 -10.45 8.30 28.82
N ALA A 408 -11.45 7.56 29.30
CA ALA A 408 -11.74 6.21 28.85
C ALA A 408 -13.25 6.02 28.90
N THR A 409 -13.92 6.26 27.78
CA THR A 409 -15.38 6.09 27.67
C THR A 409 -15.72 4.94 26.73
N ALA A 410 -16.98 4.88 26.28
CA ALA A 410 -17.36 3.91 25.26
C ALA A 410 -16.98 4.37 23.84
N ALA A 411 -16.62 5.65 23.68
CA ALA A 411 -16.18 6.22 22.43
C ALA A 411 -14.67 6.01 22.24
N ASP A 412 -14.20 6.17 21.00
CA ASP A 412 -12.78 6.20 20.72
C ASP A 412 -12.21 7.61 20.90
N GLU A 413 -11.11 7.73 21.66
CA GLU A 413 -10.51 9.00 22.03
C GLU A 413 -9.03 9.13 21.60
N PHE A 414 -8.73 10.19 20.84
CA PHE A 414 -7.46 10.38 20.14
C PHE A 414 -6.82 11.76 20.36
N GLN A 415 -5.56 11.86 19.96
CA GLN A 415 -4.80 13.10 19.77
C GLN A 415 -4.76 14.02 20.99
N PRO A 416 -4.50 13.50 22.21
CA PRO A 416 -4.64 14.31 23.40
C PRO A 416 -3.58 15.42 23.48
N LYS A 417 -4.01 16.65 23.77
CA LYS A 417 -3.12 17.81 23.96
C LYS A 417 -3.47 18.59 25.22
N TYR A 418 -2.51 18.72 26.14
CA TYR A 418 -2.68 19.57 27.32
C TYR A 418 -2.85 21.04 26.96
N SER A 419 -3.72 21.73 27.72
CA SER A 419 -3.70 23.18 27.79
C SER A 419 -2.37 23.66 28.36
N PRO A 420 -1.83 24.82 27.93
CA PRO A 420 -0.57 25.37 28.45
C PRO A 420 -0.55 25.61 29.97
N ASP A 421 -1.72 25.84 30.59
CA ASP A 421 -1.83 25.95 32.05
C ASP A 421 -1.93 24.61 32.79
N GLY A 422 -2.00 23.50 32.04
CA GLY A 422 -2.01 22.13 32.54
C GLY A 422 -3.29 21.70 33.23
N LYS A 423 -4.41 22.42 33.03
CA LYS A 423 -5.70 22.13 33.68
C LYS A 423 -6.68 21.36 32.80
N GLU A 424 -6.49 21.37 31.49
CA GLU A 424 -7.43 20.79 30.53
C GLU A 424 -6.69 20.00 29.43
N VAL A 425 -7.41 19.13 28.74
CA VAL A 425 -6.90 18.34 27.61
C VAL A 425 -7.89 18.45 26.46
N ALA A 426 -7.42 18.89 25.28
CA ALA A 426 -8.19 18.83 24.04
C ALA A 426 -7.94 17.47 23.37
N TYR A 427 -8.97 16.87 22.79
CA TYR A 427 -8.89 15.55 22.18
C TYR A 427 -9.99 15.37 21.12
N VAL A 428 -9.80 14.39 20.24
CA VAL A 428 -10.79 13.99 19.22
C VAL A 428 -11.52 12.75 19.70
N GLU A 429 -12.84 12.75 19.58
CA GLU A 429 -13.71 11.62 19.87
C GLU A 429 -14.29 11.08 18.55
N ASN A 430 -14.32 9.75 18.38
CA ASN A 430 -14.89 9.02 17.25
C ASN A 430 -14.48 9.56 15.86
N ARG A 431 -13.27 10.11 15.74
CA ARG A 431 -12.72 10.67 14.48
C ARG A 431 -13.57 11.79 13.87
N ASN A 432 -14.52 12.37 14.62
CA ASN A 432 -15.52 13.31 14.08
C ASN A 432 -15.94 14.44 15.06
N ILE A 433 -15.54 14.38 16.32
CA ILE A 433 -15.91 15.39 17.34
C ILE A 433 -14.64 15.92 18.02
N LEU A 434 -14.48 17.24 18.12
CA LEU A 434 -13.42 17.86 18.93
C LEU A 434 -13.96 18.21 20.32
N LYS A 435 -13.28 17.76 21.38
CA LYS A 435 -13.67 17.98 22.78
C LYS A 435 -12.54 18.58 23.61
N VAL A 436 -12.93 19.17 24.75
CA VAL A 436 -12.02 19.56 25.84
C VAL A 436 -12.47 18.90 27.14
N PHE A 437 -11.56 18.19 27.78
CA PHE A 437 -11.72 17.58 29.10
C PHE A 437 -11.09 18.45 30.18
N ASN A 438 -11.83 18.72 31.25
CA ASN A 438 -11.33 19.44 32.42
C ASN A 438 -10.79 18.45 33.46
N LEU A 439 -9.51 18.56 33.81
CA LEU A 439 -8.83 17.61 34.71
C LEU A 439 -9.34 17.66 36.16
N ALA A 440 -9.91 18.79 36.59
CA ALA A 440 -10.37 18.96 37.96
C ALA A 440 -11.80 18.43 38.17
N SER A 441 -12.71 18.70 37.22
CA SER A 441 -14.09 18.22 37.30
C SER A 441 -14.29 16.83 36.70
N GLY A 442 -13.39 16.37 35.83
CA GLY A 442 -13.53 15.12 35.09
C GLY A 442 -14.64 15.18 34.04
N GLN A 443 -14.95 16.36 33.49
CA GLN A 443 -16.04 16.55 32.53
C GLN A 443 -15.50 17.05 31.18
N SER A 444 -16.05 16.52 30.10
CA SER A 444 -15.78 16.97 28.73
C SER A 444 -16.85 17.96 28.23
N ARG A 445 -16.43 18.84 27.32
CA ARG A 445 -17.32 19.71 26.53
C ARG A 445 -16.94 19.65 25.05
N THR A 446 -17.94 19.71 24.18
CA THR A 446 -17.76 19.71 22.73
C THR A 446 -17.39 21.10 22.22
N LEU A 447 -16.39 21.18 21.34
CA LEU A 447 -16.00 22.38 20.60
C LEU A 447 -16.50 22.32 19.15
N LEU A 448 -16.25 21.20 18.46
CA LEU A 448 -16.80 20.93 17.13
C LEU A 448 -17.63 19.64 17.19
N PRO A 449 -18.90 19.67 16.79
CA PRO A 449 -19.79 18.52 16.86
C PRO A 449 -19.56 17.53 15.70
N GLU A 450 -20.16 16.36 15.84
CA GLU A 450 -20.20 15.31 14.82
C GLU A 450 -20.72 15.84 13.48
N GLY A 451 -20.12 15.36 12.39
CA GLY A 451 -20.48 15.72 11.01
C GLY A 451 -19.89 17.04 10.52
N HIS A 452 -19.30 17.85 11.40
CA HIS A 452 -18.67 19.11 11.00
C HIS A 452 -17.34 18.90 10.27
N ASN A 453 -16.54 17.98 10.80
CA ASN A 453 -15.29 17.50 10.24
C ASN A 453 -15.26 15.98 10.29
N HIS A 454 -14.55 15.38 9.33
CA HIS A 454 -14.33 13.95 9.21
C HIS A 454 -12.82 13.70 9.11
N SER A 455 -12.26 13.01 10.11
CA SER A 455 -10.90 12.49 10.04
C SER A 455 -10.88 11.30 9.07
N TYR A 456 -9.93 11.32 8.13
CA TYR A 456 -9.73 10.26 7.15
C TYR A 456 -8.86 9.13 7.70
N SER A 457 -7.91 9.47 8.57
CA SER A 457 -6.99 8.54 9.24
C SER A 457 -6.63 9.03 10.64
N ASP A 458 -6.32 8.10 11.54
CA ASP A 458 -5.97 8.44 12.91
C ASP A 458 -4.75 9.38 12.96
N GLY A 459 -4.92 10.56 13.56
CA GLY A 459 -3.83 11.54 13.73
C GLY A 459 -3.84 12.70 12.75
N ASP A 460 -4.76 12.70 11.78
CA ASP A 460 -4.79 13.70 10.71
C ASP A 460 -5.46 15.03 11.07
N TRP A 461 -6.18 15.11 12.19
CA TRP A 461 -6.94 16.32 12.53
C TRP A 461 -6.10 17.31 13.33
N PHE A 462 -5.63 18.36 12.68
CA PHE A 462 -4.83 19.38 13.34
C PHE A 462 -5.64 20.29 14.29
N PHE A 463 -5.17 20.45 15.54
CA PHE A 463 -5.58 21.52 16.46
C PHE A 463 -4.49 21.87 17.49
N ASN A 464 -4.46 23.11 17.99
CA ASN A 464 -3.51 23.59 18.99
C ASN A 464 -4.08 24.65 19.94
N TRP A 465 -3.70 24.58 21.22
CA TRP A 465 -4.06 25.56 22.24
C TRP A 465 -3.34 26.90 22.06
N SER A 466 -4.05 28.00 22.32
CA SER A 466 -3.41 29.30 22.52
C SER A 466 -2.57 29.29 23.81
N PRO A 467 -1.51 30.11 23.91
CA PRO A 467 -0.63 30.13 25.09
C PRO A 467 -1.31 30.48 26.42
N ASP A 468 -2.47 31.12 26.38
CA ASP A 468 -3.27 31.45 27.57
C ASP A 468 -4.37 30.43 27.89
N SER A 469 -4.42 29.32 27.14
CA SER A 469 -5.41 28.24 27.29
C SER A 469 -6.86 28.63 27.02
N LYS A 470 -7.13 29.79 26.38
CA LYS A 470 -8.52 30.25 26.14
C LYS A 470 -9.05 29.98 24.74
N TRP A 471 -8.19 29.66 23.79
CA TRP A 471 -8.56 29.47 22.39
C TRP A 471 -7.96 28.18 21.84
N ILE A 472 -8.66 27.57 20.89
CA ILE A 472 -8.17 26.47 20.06
C ILE A 472 -8.07 26.97 18.62
N LEU A 473 -6.91 26.77 18.01
CA LEU A 473 -6.72 26.85 16.57
C LEU A 473 -6.95 25.46 15.98
N VAL A 474 -7.76 25.32 14.94
CA VAL A 474 -8.15 24.01 14.39
C VAL A 474 -8.33 24.07 12.89
N ASP A 475 -8.04 22.97 12.21
CA ASP A 475 -8.43 22.79 10.81
C ASP A 475 -9.93 22.49 10.72
N ASP A 476 -10.63 23.21 9.85
CA ASP A 476 -12.09 23.20 9.71
C ASP A 476 -12.49 22.93 8.24
N GLN A 477 -13.26 21.85 8.03
CA GLN A 477 -13.75 21.39 6.73
C GLN A 477 -15.06 22.06 6.29
N ARG A 478 -15.71 22.82 7.18
CA ARG A 478 -16.97 23.55 6.94
C ARG A 478 -18.11 22.69 6.39
N ASN A 479 -18.17 21.40 6.73
CA ASN A 479 -19.11 20.42 6.15
C ASN A 479 -19.01 20.26 4.62
N ALA A 480 -17.91 20.70 3.98
CA ALA A 480 -17.83 20.81 2.52
C ALA A 480 -16.93 19.78 1.84
N SER A 481 -15.94 19.22 2.55
CA SER A 481 -15.00 18.26 1.97
C SER A 481 -14.35 17.39 3.04
N PHE A 482 -14.15 16.10 2.75
CA PHE A 482 -13.33 15.21 3.55
C PHE A 482 -11.84 15.24 3.14
N VAL A 483 -11.52 15.76 1.95
CA VAL A 483 -10.16 15.88 1.44
C VAL A 483 -9.53 17.13 2.04
N THR A 484 -8.61 16.94 2.99
CA THR A 484 -7.84 18.01 3.67
C THR A 484 -6.86 18.73 2.74
N VAL A 485 -6.57 18.17 1.57
CA VAL A 485 -5.55 18.69 0.65
C VAL A 485 -6.08 19.89 -0.16
N GLY A 486 -5.86 21.10 0.38
CA GLY A 486 -6.05 22.38 -0.33
C GLY A 486 -7.39 23.10 -0.09
N TRP A 487 -8.28 22.53 0.72
CA TRP A 487 -9.61 23.08 0.98
C TRP A 487 -9.93 23.24 2.48
N SER A 488 -9.02 22.87 3.38
CA SER A 488 -9.17 23.14 4.81
C SER A 488 -9.03 24.63 5.10
N ASN A 489 -9.76 25.10 6.10
CA ASN A 489 -9.67 26.46 6.61
C ASN A 489 -9.15 26.39 8.04
N ILE A 490 -8.46 27.43 8.50
CA ILE A 490 -8.10 27.51 9.91
C ILE A 490 -9.17 28.31 10.65
N ALA A 491 -9.80 27.68 11.63
CA ALA A 491 -10.73 28.31 12.55
C ALA A 491 -10.10 28.55 13.92
N VAL A 492 -10.63 29.56 14.63
CA VAL A 492 -10.37 29.80 16.04
C VAL A 492 -11.67 29.63 16.82
N LEU A 493 -11.59 28.87 17.90
CA LEU A 493 -12.70 28.53 18.79
C LEU A 493 -12.39 28.98 20.22
N PRO A 494 -13.34 29.56 20.96
CA PRO A 494 -13.22 29.69 22.41
C PRO A 494 -13.12 28.30 23.04
N ALA A 495 -12.05 28.04 23.78
CA ALA A 495 -11.86 26.76 24.46
C ALA A 495 -12.98 26.48 25.48
N ALA A 496 -13.71 27.50 25.94
CA ALA A 496 -14.86 27.37 26.84
C ALA A 496 -16.08 26.67 26.20
N GLY A 497 -16.11 26.49 24.86
CA GLY A 497 -17.19 25.78 24.16
C GLY A 497 -18.51 26.55 24.05
N ASN A 498 -18.51 27.86 24.32
CA ASN A 498 -19.71 28.70 24.32
C ASN A 498 -19.81 29.66 23.11
N GLY A 499 -19.05 29.43 22.05
CA GLY A 499 -19.05 30.26 20.85
C GLY A 499 -18.81 29.45 19.57
N SER A 500 -19.19 30.03 18.43
CA SER A 500 -19.00 29.42 17.12
C SER A 500 -17.56 29.58 16.60
N PRO A 501 -17.08 28.68 15.74
CA PRO A 501 -15.82 28.90 15.03
C PRO A 501 -15.90 30.20 14.23
N PHE A 502 -14.83 30.98 14.28
CA PHE A 502 -14.62 32.10 13.39
C PHE A 502 -13.27 31.96 12.69
N TYR A 503 -13.10 32.67 11.59
CA TYR A 503 -11.99 32.49 10.67
C TYR A 503 -11.17 33.79 10.62
N PRO A 504 -10.05 33.89 11.35
CA PRO A 504 -9.22 35.09 11.34
C PRO A 504 -8.66 35.40 9.95
N VAL A 505 -8.50 34.37 9.13
CA VAL A 505 -8.13 34.42 7.71
C VAL A 505 -9.08 33.51 6.96
N ASN A 506 -9.48 33.91 5.75
CA ASN A 506 -10.43 33.16 4.92
C ASN A 506 -10.02 33.32 3.46
N SER A 507 -8.87 32.76 3.09
CA SER A 507 -8.36 32.83 1.74
C SER A 507 -9.05 31.80 0.85
N GLY A 508 -9.26 32.12 -0.42
CA GLY A 508 -9.73 31.16 -1.42
C GLY A 508 -8.69 30.10 -1.80
N PHE A 509 -7.55 30.04 -1.10
CA PHE A 509 -6.42 29.13 -1.35
C PHE A 509 -6.29 28.07 -0.24
N GLY A 510 -7.20 28.09 0.74
CA GLY A 510 -7.13 27.26 1.94
C GLY A 510 -6.06 27.73 2.93
N GLU A 511 -6.14 27.20 4.14
CA GLU A 511 -5.13 27.35 5.18
C GLU A 511 -4.88 25.98 5.83
N THR A 512 -3.61 25.57 5.88
CA THR A 512 -3.16 24.29 6.42
C THR A 512 -1.98 24.50 7.38
N ASN A 513 -1.67 23.49 8.20
CA ASN A 513 -0.54 23.51 9.15
C ASN A 513 -0.50 24.80 9.98
N GLY A 514 -1.65 25.14 10.58
CA GLY A 514 -1.80 26.34 11.39
C GLY A 514 -0.91 26.32 12.62
N LYS A 515 -0.29 27.43 13.06
CA LYS A 515 0.44 27.44 14.35
C LYS A 515 0.26 28.73 15.11
N TRP A 516 0.23 28.62 16.44
CA TRP A 516 0.48 29.75 17.32
C TRP A 516 1.98 30.00 17.40
N SER A 517 2.40 31.20 17.06
CA SER A 517 3.80 31.64 17.06
C SER A 517 3.95 32.93 17.87
N ALA A 518 5.19 33.29 18.21
CA ALA A 518 5.53 34.51 18.96
C ALA A 518 4.70 34.70 20.24
N ASP A 519 4.63 33.66 21.06
CA ASP A 519 3.82 33.60 22.29
C ASP A 519 2.33 33.94 22.05
N GLY A 520 1.79 33.47 20.92
CA GLY A 520 0.39 33.58 20.54
C GLY A 520 0.06 34.84 19.74
N LYS A 521 1.00 35.79 19.66
CA LYS A 521 0.81 37.08 18.98
C LYS A 521 0.81 36.99 17.48
N LEU A 522 1.22 35.85 16.93
CA LEU A 522 1.27 35.57 15.50
C LEU A 522 0.57 34.25 15.24
N MET A 523 -0.42 34.23 14.36
CA MET A 523 -1.00 33.01 13.82
C MET A 523 -0.38 32.76 12.45
N THR A 524 0.17 31.57 12.21
CA THR A 524 0.81 31.20 10.94
C THR A 524 0.12 30.04 10.26
N TRP A 525 0.31 29.91 8.95
CA TRP A 525 -0.22 28.79 8.15
C TRP A 525 0.58 28.63 6.85
N THR A 526 0.35 27.51 6.16
CA THR A 526 0.82 27.28 4.80
C THR A 526 -0.34 27.30 3.81
N ASN A 527 -0.11 27.90 2.63
CA ASN A 527 -0.95 27.70 1.45
C ASN A 527 -0.16 27.94 0.16
N ASP A 528 -0.80 27.67 -0.98
CA ASP A 528 -0.17 27.66 -2.30
C ASP A 528 -0.46 28.92 -3.13
N ARG A 529 -0.86 30.03 -2.48
CA ARG A 529 -1.32 31.25 -3.15
C ARG A 529 -0.34 31.80 -4.20
N GLU A 530 0.94 31.84 -3.87
CA GLU A 530 2.00 32.33 -4.76
C GLU A 530 2.82 31.20 -5.38
N GLY A 531 2.53 29.96 -4.97
CA GLY A 531 3.30 28.78 -5.35
C GLY A 531 2.85 28.16 -6.66
N ARG A 532 3.75 27.39 -7.26
CA ARG A 532 3.40 26.58 -8.42
C ARG A 532 2.51 25.43 -7.98
N ARG A 533 1.41 25.26 -8.71
CA ARG A 533 0.51 24.12 -8.58
C ARG A 533 0.90 23.02 -9.57
N SER A 534 0.56 21.79 -9.20
CA SER A 534 0.51 20.64 -10.10
C SER A 534 -0.48 20.91 -11.24
N LEU A 535 -0.37 20.13 -12.33
CA LEU A 535 -1.36 20.16 -13.40
C LEU A 535 -2.65 19.45 -12.98
N ALA A 536 -2.56 18.50 -12.05
CA ALA A 536 -3.69 17.87 -11.36
C ALA A 536 -3.87 18.39 -9.94
N GLN A 537 -5.03 18.17 -9.32
CA GLN A 537 -5.33 18.55 -7.95
C GLN A 537 -4.41 17.85 -6.95
N GLU A 538 -4.19 16.56 -7.13
CA GLU A 538 -3.14 15.83 -6.41
C GLU A 538 -1.77 16.16 -7.00
N GLY A 539 -0.71 16.05 -6.20
CA GLY A 539 0.67 16.24 -6.66
C GLY A 539 1.44 17.34 -5.95
N SER A 540 2.67 17.55 -6.44
CA SER A 540 3.62 18.50 -5.83
C SER A 540 3.09 19.92 -5.95
N ARG A 541 3.01 20.59 -4.81
CA ARG A 541 2.67 22.01 -4.72
C ARG A 541 3.76 22.73 -3.97
N GLU A 542 4.15 23.87 -4.51
CA GLU A 542 4.96 24.81 -3.75
C GLU A 542 4.02 25.62 -2.86
N THR A 543 4.38 25.80 -1.60
CA THR A 543 3.64 26.60 -0.63
C THR A 543 4.53 27.67 -0.04
N ASP A 544 3.89 28.64 0.60
CA ASP A 544 4.52 29.67 1.39
C ASP A 544 4.02 29.65 2.82
N ILE A 545 4.86 30.13 3.73
CA ILE A 545 4.49 30.31 5.12
C ILE A 545 3.99 31.74 5.28
N TYR A 546 2.76 31.88 5.71
CA TYR A 546 2.13 33.17 6.02
C TYR A 546 1.95 33.32 7.52
N GLY A 547 1.75 34.58 7.93
CA GLY A 547 1.43 34.92 9.30
C GLY A 547 0.51 36.13 9.38
N VAL A 548 -0.29 36.19 10.43
CA VAL A 548 -1.10 37.36 10.77
C VAL A 548 -0.88 37.71 12.24
N PHE A 549 -0.48 38.96 12.49
CA PHE A 549 -0.23 39.44 13.84
C PHE A 549 -1.55 39.78 14.53
N LEU A 550 -1.77 39.18 15.69
CA LEU A 550 -2.91 39.42 16.58
C LEU A 550 -2.62 40.51 17.63
N ASP A 551 -1.41 41.09 17.62
CA ASP A 551 -0.99 42.18 18.51
C ASP A 551 -0.35 43.29 17.66
N GLN A 552 -0.90 44.51 17.70
CA GLN A 552 -0.38 45.65 16.93
C GLN A 552 1.06 45.99 17.33
N GLU A 553 1.40 45.93 18.63
CA GLU A 553 2.75 46.22 19.11
C GLU A 553 3.78 45.21 18.55
N ALA A 554 3.41 43.94 18.45
CA ALA A 554 4.25 42.93 17.82
C ALA A 554 4.42 43.17 16.31
N TYR A 555 3.36 43.59 15.61
CA TYR A 555 3.43 43.93 14.20
C TYR A 555 4.32 45.16 13.95
N ASP A 556 4.14 46.24 14.71
CA ASP A 556 4.97 47.45 14.61
C ASP A 556 6.45 47.10 14.87
N LYS A 557 6.70 46.28 15.89
CA LYS A 557 8.05 45.74 16.15
C LYS A 557 8.56 44.90 14.99
N PHE A 558 7.74 44.09 14.33
CA PHE A 558 8.12 43.30 13.16
C PHE A 558 8.48 44.18 11.95
N LYS A 559 7.83 45.35 11.80
CA LYS A 559 8.07 46.30 10.70
C LYS A 559 9.33 47.15 10.86
N LEU A 560 9.94 47.20 12.05
CA LEU A 560 11.22 47.90 12.26
C LEU A 560 12.33 47.34 11.36
N SER A 561 13.17 48.24 10.84
CA SER A 561 14.43 47.86 10.17
C SER A 561 15.37 47.13 11.13
N ASN A 562 16.35 46.40 10.60
CA ASN A 562 17.35 45.70 11.42
C ASN A 562 18.09 46.63 12.40
N ASN A 563 18.41 47.85 11.96
CA ASN A 563 19.10 48.83 12.80
C ASN A 563 18.20 49.30 13.95
N GLU A 564 16.94 49.66 13.65
CA GLU A 564 15.96 50.08 14.66
C GLU A 564 15.65 48.96 15.66
N PHE A 565 15.49 47.72 15.18
CA PHE A 565 15.24 46.56 16.03
C PHE A 565 16.45 46.21 16.91
N SER A 566 17.67 46.32 16.38
CA SER A 566 18.91 46.09 17.14
C SER A 566 19.11 47.15 18.22
N LEU A 567 18.81 48.42 17.91
CA LEU A 567 18.82 49.52 18.89
C LEU A 567 17.76 49.31 19.98
N LEU A 568 16.56 48.87 19.60
CA LEU A 568 15.50 48.52 20.55
C LEU A 568 15.94 47.37 21.48
N LYS A 569 16.51 46.29 20.94
CA LYS A 569 17.08 45.18 21.73
C LYS A 569 18.19 45.66 22.67
N GLY A 570 19.10 46.49 22.15
CA GLY A 570 20.19 47.09 22.92
C GLY A 570 19.69 47.93 24.10
N ALA A 571 18.71 48.82 23.86
CA ALA A 571 18.11 49.66 24.89
C ALA A 571 17.37 48.84 25.97
N VAL A 572 16.62 47.81 25.57
CA VAL A 572 15.94 46.89 26.50
C VAL A 572 16.96 46.09 27.33
N SER A 573 18.07 45.66 26.73
CA SER A 573 19.15 44.94 27.42
C SER A 573 19.99 45.82 28.37
N ALA A 574 20.11 47.12 28.07
CA ALA A 574 20.76 48.08 28.95
C ALA A 574 19.88 48.40 30.16
N ALA A 575 18.56 48.58 29.94
CA ALA A 575 17.59 48.80 31.02
C ALA A 575 17.47 47.62 31.99
N SER A 576 17.70 46.38 31.55
CA SER A 576 17.67 45.18 32.41
C SER A 576 18.96 44.94 33.20
N LYS A 577 20.08 45.56 32.83
CA LYS A 577 21.36 45.48 33.58
C LYS A 577 21.47 46.49 34.73
N ASP A 578 20.60 47.50 34.78
CA ASP A 578 20.68 48.62 35.73
C ASP A 578 19.79 48.45 36.98
N THR A 579 19.21 47.25 37.20
CA THR A 579 18.38 46.96 38.39
C THR A 579 18.88 45.74 39.16
N SER A 580 19.64 46.01 40.24
CA SER A 580 19.85 45.07 41.34
C SER A 580 18.62 45.03 42.24
N ILE A 581 17.60 44.23 41.88
CA ILE A 581 16.48 43.90 42.78
C ILE A 581 16.26 42.39 42.79
N THR A 582 16.08 41.88 44.02
CA THR A 582 15.80 40.51 44.43
C THR A 582 14.84 39.74 43.52
N LYS A 583 15.18 38.48 43.22
CA LYS A 583 14.29 37.45 42.66
C LYS A 583 13.13 37.19 43.63
N ASP A 584 12.06 37.98 43.56
CA ASP A 584 10.70 37.64 44.02
C ASP A 584 9.73 38.76 43.65
N SER A 585 9.48 38.92 42.34
CA SER A 585 8.25 39.51 41.79
C SER A 585 8.37 39.55 40.27
N ALA A 586 7.93 38.49 39.60
CA ALA A 586 7.55 38.62 38.20
C ALA A 586 6.37 39.59 38.15
N GLY A 587 6.56 40.78 37.57
CA GLY A 587 5.46 41.66 37.22
C GLY A 587 4.41 40.89 36.39
N PRO A 588 3.13 41.31 36.42
CA PRO A 588 2.06 40.54 35.76
C PRO A 588 2.43 40.31 34.30
N LYS A 589 2.53 39.03 33.89
CA LYS A 589 2.63 38.65 32.47
C LYS A 589 1.53 39.42 31.73
N LYS A 590 1.90 40.28 30.76
CA LYS A 590 0.93 40.94 29.87
C LYS A 590 -0.05 39.86 29.40
N ILE A 591 -1.33 40.02 29.75
CA ILE A 591 -2.39 39.06 29.43
C ILE A 591 -2.46 38.97 27.91
N PHE A 592 -2.39 37.74 27.37
CA PHE A 592 -2.67 37.51 25.95
C PHE A 592 -4.09 38.01 25.65
N GLN A 593 -4.19 39.05 24.83
CA GLN A 593 -5.44 39.59 24.32
C GLN A 593 -5.29 39.70 22.80
N PRO A 594 -5.67 38.65 22.05
CA PRO A 594 -5.61 38.71 20.60
C PRO A 594 -6.62 39.74 20.09
N ASP A 595 -6.16 40.65 19.23
CA ASP A 595 -6.99 41.58 18.48
C ASP A 595 -7.32 40.97 17.12
N PHE A 596 -8.57 40.57 16.92
CA PHE A 596 -9.08 39.97 15.68
C PHE A 596 -9.63 41.00 14.69
N ASN A 597 -9.49 42.31 14.94
CA ASN A 597 -10.00 43.35 14.04
C ASN A 597 -8.95 43.73 12.98
N ASN A 598 -9.39 44.08 11.77
CA ASN A 598 -8.54 44.61 10.69
C ASN A 598 -7.27 43.76 10.42
N LEU A 599 -7.40 42.44 10.50
CA LEU A 599 -6.28 41.48 10.40
C LEU A 599 -5.59 41.50 9.03
N ASP A 600 -6.33 41.87 7.99
CA ASP A 600 -5.82 42.08 6.63
C ASP A 600 -4.68 43.11 6.56
N THR A 601 -4.68 44.10 7.46
CA THR A 601 -3.63 45.13 7.55
C THR A 601 -2.34 44.64 8.24
N ARG A 602 -2.39 43.46 8.87
CA ARG A 602 -1.32 42.86 9.70
C ARG A 602 -0.89 41.48 9.23
N GLN A 603 -1.28 41.11 8.01
CA GLN A 603 -0.90 39.86 7.35
C GLN A 603 0.44 40.00 6.61
N VAL A 604 1.30 38.99 6.71
CA VAL A 604 2.63 38.95 6.12
C VAL A 604 2.94 37.58 5.49
N ARG A 605 3.77 37.57 4.45
CA ARG A 605 4.44 36.37 3.92
C ARG A 605 5.80 36.27 4.60
N LEU A 606 6.12 35.12 5.19
CA LEU A 606 7.35 34.90 5.96
C LEU A 606 8.48 34.28 5.12
N THR A 607 8.13 33.51 4.09
CA THR A 607 9.05 32.98 3.08
C THR A 607 9.25 33.97 1.93
N ILE A 608 10.41 33.91 1.26
CA ILE A 608 10.71 34.75 0.08
C ILE A 608 10.50 34.03 -1.26
N HIS A 609 10.37 32.71 -1.22
CA HIS A 609 10.10 31.85 -2.36
C HIS A 609 9.21 30.70 -1.90
N SER A 610 8.37 30.22 -2.80
CA SER A 610 7.52 29.06 -2.58
C SER A 610 8.35 27.78 -2.70
N ALA A 611 8.06 26.77 -1.89
CA ALA A 611 8.75 25.48 -1.91
C ALA A 611 7.82 24.33 -1.46
N SER A 612 8.20 23.08 -1.72
CA SER A 612 7.56 21.91 -1.09
C SER A 612 7.97 21.88 0.38
N ILE A 613 7.10 22.38 1.27
CA ILE A 613 7.37 22.52 2.71
C ILE A 613 6.64 21.40 3.46
N SER A 614 7.37 20.60 4.25
CA SER A 614 6.75 19.55 5.08
C SER A 614 6.34 20.05 6.45
N ASP A 615 7.20 20.83 7.12
CA ASP A 615 6.87 21.49 8.38
C ASP A 615 7.71 22.76 8.62
N TYR A 616 7.27 23.62 9.54
CA TYR A 616 7.95 24.88 9.87
C TYR A 616 7.75 25.33 11.32
N VAL A 617 8.66 26.17 11.83
CA VAL A 617 8.54 26.85 13.12
C VAL A 617 9.06 28.29 13.02
N VAL A 618 8.35 29.22 13.68
CA VAL A 618 8.77 30.62 13.83
C VAL A 618 9.31 30.84 15.24
N ASN A 619 10.44 31.53 15.36
CA ASN A 619 11.01 31.82 16.68
C ASN A 619 10.20 32.88 17.46
N LYS A 620 10.43 33.00 18.77
CA LYS A 620 9.59 33.79 19.68
C LYS A 620 9.46 35.27 19.34
N ASP A 621 10.48 35.88 18.76
CA ASP A 621 10.44 37.30 18.36
C ASP A 621 10.08 37.49 16.87
N ALA A 622 9.65 36.42 16.20
CA ALA A 622 9.29 36.36 14.80
C ALA A 622 10.39 36.86 13.85
N SER A 623 11.66 36.89 14.28
CA SER A 623 12.80 37.34 13.45
C SER A 623 13.30 36.27 12.48
N LYS A 624 12.99 35.00 12.73
CA LYS A 624 13.36 33.87 11.86
C LYS A 624 12.22 32.86 11.74
N VAL A 625 12.06 32.33 10.54
CA VAL A 625 11.29 31.12 10.26
C VAL A 625 12.25 30.01 9.83
N PHE A 626 12.09 28.83 10.41
CA PHE A 626 12.80 27.62 10.05
C PHE A 626 11.81 26.67 9.41
N TYR A 627 12.20 25.98 8.33
CA TYR A 627 11.28 25.11 7.61
C TYR A 627 12.03 24.00 6.89
N MET A 628 11.39 22.83 6.82
CA MET A 628 11.85 21.69 6.03
C MET A 628 11.33 21.86 4.61
N ALA A 629 12.24 22.04 3.65
CA ALA A 629 11.86 22.17 2.24
C ALA A 629 12.64 21.19 1.36
N GLU A 630 11.95 20.65 0.37
CA GLU A 630 12.56 19.78 -0.64
C GLU A 630 13.58 20.57 -1.47
N PHE A 631 14.79 20.04 -1.57
CA PHE A 631 15.86 20.57 -2.41
C PHE A 631 16.74 19.42 -2.93
N GLU A 632 17.00 19.39 -4.24
CA GLU A 632 17.69 18.27 -4.91
C GLU A 632 17.03 16.90 -4.66
N ASN A 633 17.58 16.08 -3.75
CA ASN A 633 17.20 14.67 -3.56
C ASN A 633 16.57 14.38 -2.17
N GLY A 634 15.98 15.37 -1.50
CA GLY A 634 15.31 15.18 -0.22
C GLY A 634 14.93 16.49 0.45
N TYR A 635 14.59 16.44 1.73
CA TYR A 635 14.26 17.62 2.52
C TYR A 635 15.48 18.10 3.31
N ASP A 636 15.76 19.40 3.20
CA ASP A 636 16.80 20.11 3.96
C ASP A 636 16.16 21.14 4.90
N LEU A 637 16.90 21.52 5.94
CA LEU A 637 16.46 22.56 6.86
C LEU A 637 16.88 23.94 6.35
N TRP A 638 15.90 24.80 6.11
CA TRP A 638 16.08 26.19 5.69
C TRP A 638 15.79 27.16 6.83
N ALA A 639 16.42 28.33 6.75
CA ALA A 639 16.14 29.44 7.64
C ALA A 639 16.00 30.74 6.85
N THR A 640 14.93 31.49 7.11
CA THR A 640 14.71 32.84 6.57
C THR A 640 14.67 33.85 7.70
N THR A 641 15.48 34.90 7.60
CA THR A 641 15.36 36.09 8.44
C THR A 641 14.21 36.93 7.93
N THR A 642 13.09 36.94 8.65
CA THR A 642 11.79 37.45 8.16
C THR A 642 11.77 38.95 7.84
N ARG A 643 12.67 39.74 8.45
CA ARG A 643 12.78 41.20 8.22
C ARG A 643 13.54 41.55 6.95
N THR A 644 14.57 40.78 6.60
CA THR A 644 15.44 41.06 5.44
C THR A 644 15.13 40.17 4.25
N GLY A 645 14.48 39.02 4.49
CA GLY A 645 14.34 37.97 3.50
C GLY A 645 15.61 37.14 3.29
N GLU A 646 16.70 37.40 4.02
CA GLU A 646 17.94 36.62 3.90
C GLU A 646 17.65 35.15 4.24
N THR A 647 17.88 34.27 3.26
CA THR A 647 17.50 32.87 3.32
C THR A 647 18.68 31.97 2.97
N SER A 648 18.88 30.90 3.74
CA SER A 648 19.96 29.94 3.54
C SER A 648 19.56 28.55 4.03
N ILE A 649 20.18 27.51 3.45
CA ILE A 649 20.17 26.16 4.02
C ILE A 649 20.94 26.22 5.34
N LEU A 650 20.26 25.95 6.44
CA LEU A 650 20.85 25.86 7.77
C LEU A 650 21.51 24.50 8.00
N ALA A 651 20.90 23.41 7.52
CA ALA A 651 21.47 22.07 7.57
C ALA A 651 21.04 21.22 6.37
N LYS A 652 22.01 20.51 5.77
CA LYS A 652 21.74 19.48 4.77
C LYS A 652 21.43 18.16 5.46
N LEU A 653 20.26 17.61 5.18
CA LEU A 653 19.75 16.37 5.77
C LEU A 653 19.50 15.32 4.69
N GLY A 654 18.94 15.73 3.55
CA GLY A 654 18.63 14.83 2.43
C GLY A 654 17.65 13.70 2.77
N GLY A 655 16.85 13.86 3.82
CA GLY A 655 15.93 12.85 4.32
C GLY A 655 14.50 13.01 3.82
N SER A 656 13.60 12.23 4.42
CA SER A 656 12.15 12.29 4.21
C SER A 656 11.50 13.58 4.77
N PRO A 657 10.31 13.96 4.27
CA PRO A 657 9.49 14.97 4.92
C PRO A 657 9.20 14.57 6.36
N GLY A 658 9.25 15.52 7.30
CA GLY A 658 9.14 15.23 8.72
C GLY A 658 8.71 16.43 9.55
N SER A 659 8.24 16.16 10.77
CA SER A 659 7.86 17.19 11.74
C SER A 659 9.08 17.84 12.41
N MET A 660 8.87 19.04 12.95
CA MET A 660 9.89 19.75 13.72
C MET A 660 9.38 20.44 14.97
N GLU A 661 10.23 20.49 15.99
CA GLU A 661 10.00 21.22 17.23
C GLU A 661 11.18 22.13 17.58
N LEU A 662 10.88 23.36 18.02
CA LEU A 662 11.88 24.29 18.54
C LEU A 662 11.93 24.19 20.06
N SER A 663 13.15 24.12 20.61
CA SER A 663 13.36 24.16 22.05
C SER A 663 12.82 25.44 22.68
N ASN A 664 12.39 25.37 23.93
CA ASN A 664 11.80 26.52 24.61
C ASN A 664 12.75 27.72 24.79
N ASP A 665 14.06 27.49 24.81
CA ASP A 665 15.09 28.53 24.82
C ASP A 665 15.37 29.11 23.42
N GLY A 666 14.84 28.50 22.37
CA GLY A 666 14.98 28.90 20.98
C GLY A 666 16.32 28.53 20.34
N ASN A 667 17.17 27.74 21.01
CA ASN A 667 18.54 27.46 20.55
C ASN A 667 18.69 26.16 19.73
N SER A 668 17.71 25.27 19.76
CA SER A 668 17.81 23.96 19.11
C SER A 668 16.50 23.56 18.43
N LEU A 669 16.61 23.00 17.23
CA LEU A 669 15.52 22.36 16.49
C LEU A 669 15.66 20.84 16.60
N PHE A 670 14.55 20.14 16.76
CA PHE A 670 14.47 18.69 16.72
C PHE A 670 13.66 18.29 15.49
N LEU A 671 14.22 17.42 14.65
CA LEU A 671 13.67 17.09 13.34
C LEU A 671 13.53 15.58 13.21
N PHE A 672 12.37 15.12 12.74
CA PHE A 672 12.24 13.76 12.24
C PHE A 672 13.05 13.60 10.94
N ASN A 673 13.84 12.53 10.84
CA ASN A 673 14.67 12.23 9.68
C ASN A 673 14.81 10.71 9.52
N ASP A 674 14.08 10.13 8.56
CA ASP A 674 14.14 8.71 8.19
C ASP A 674 13.99 7.74 9.38
N GLY A 675 12.94 7.92 10.19
CA GLY A 675 12.65 7.06 11.35
C GLY A 675 13.57 7.29 12.55
N SER A 676 14.30 8.41 12.58
CA SER A 676 15.14 8.88 13.68
C SER A 676 14.88 10.37 13.98
N VAL A 677 15.43 10.89 15.08
CA VAL A 677 15.43 12.34 15.37
C VAL A 677 16.84 12.90 15.40
N VAL A 678 17.02 14.07 14.77
CA VAL A 678 18.25 14.86 14.86
C VAL A 678 17.99 16.19 15.55
N LYS A 679 18.97 16.65 16.32
CA LYS A 679 19.04 17.98 16.92
C LYS A 679 19.89 18.89 16.05
N VAL A 680 19.40 20.07 15.69
CA VAL A 680 20.12 21.10 14.93
C VAL A 680 20.25 22.36 15.77
N ASP A 681 21.47 22.86 15.93
CA ASP A 681 21.71 24.17 16.55
C ASP A 681 21.29 25.31 15.61
N VAL A 682 20.43 26.22 16.08
CA VAL A 682 19.80 27.24 15.21
C VAL A 682 20.76 28.32 14.69
N ASN A 683 21.95 28.43 15.30
CA ASN A 683 22.91 29.48 14.97
C ASN A 683 24.02 28.96 14.05
N SER A 684 24.48 27.73 14.30
CA SER A 684 25.59 27.11 13.58
C SER A 684 25.15 26.09 12.52
N GLY A 685 23.91 25.60 12.59
CA GLY A 685 23.44 24.51 11.71
C GLY A 685 24.01 23.14 12.07
N LYS A 686 24.72 23.01 13.20
CA LYS A 686 25.33 21.75 13.61
C LYS A 686 24.26 20.69 13.90
N VAL A 687 24.30 19.61 13.13
CA VAL A 687 23.43 18.43 13.29
C VAL A 687 24.06 17.45 14.29
N THR A 688 23.28 16.96 15.24
CA THR A 688 23.66 15.93 16.23
C THR A 688 22.53 14.92 16.35
N PRO A 689 22.77 13.60 16.21
CA PRO A 689 21.73 12.60 16.39
C PRO A 689 21.24 12.56 17.85
N VAL A 690 19.95 12.29 18.05
CA VAL A 690 19.41 11.91 19.36
C VAL A 690 19.54 10.39 19.48
N ASN A 691 20.38 9.92 20.41
CA ASN A 691 20.66 8.49 20.54
C ASN A 691 19.46 7.73 21.09
N ILE A 692 19.14 6.60 20.47
CA ILE A 692 18.11 5.66 20.91
C ILE A 692 18.78 4.31 21.17
N ASN A 693 18.66 3.81 22.38
CA ASN A 693 19.25 2.53 22.78
C ASN A 693 18.37 1.86 23.85
N SER A 694 17.39 1.09 23.40
CA SER A 694 16.52 0.28 24.25
C SER A 694 16.29 -1.09 23.61
N GLU A 695 15.54 -1.94 24.30
CA GLU A 695 14.96 -3.15 23.76
C GLU A 695 13.45 -3.18 24.03
N MET A 696 12.74 -3.99 23.24
CA MET A 696 11.35 -4.34 23.46
C MET A 696 11.22 -5.86 23.63
N THR A 697 10.20 -6.27 24.36
CA THR A 697 9.79 -7.67 24.47
C THR A 697 8.60 -7.90 23.53
N LEU A 698 8.86 -8.41 22.34
CA LEU A 698 7.86 -8.64 21.32
C LEU A 698 7.18 -10.00 21.49
N ASN A 699 5.86 -9.99 21.70
CA ASN A 699 5.01 -11.18 21.63
C ASN A 699 4.21 -11.15 20.32
N LEU A 700 4.70 -11.84 19.29
CA LEU A 700 4.08 -11.84 17.95
C LEU A 700 2.64 -12.37 17.93
N ALA A 701 2.29 -13.33 18.80
CA ALA A 701 0.93 -13.85 18.85
C ALA A 701 -0.05 -12.80 19.40
N LYS A 702 0.37 -12.07 20.44
CA LYS A 702 -0.43 -10.97 21.00
C LYS A 702 -0.47 -9.75 20.09
N GLU A 703 0.60 -9.47 19.36
CA GLU A 703 0.64 -8.42 18.33
C GLU A 703 -0.37 -8.72 17.21
N ARG A 704 -0.40 -9.95 16.68
CA ARG A 704 -1.39 -10.36 15.68
C ARG A 704 -2.81 -10.35 16.20
N GLU A 705 -3.03 -10.80 17.43
CA GLU A 705 -4.34 -10.74 18.07
C GLU A 705 -4.84 -9.30 18.18
N TYR A 706 -3.96 -8.36 18.56
CA TYR A 706 -4.28 -6.94 18.55
C TYR A 706 -4.62 -6.44 17.15
N ILE A 707 -3.73 -6.64 16.17
CA ILE A 707 -3.95 -6.17 14.78
C ILE A 707 -5.27 -6.72 14.22
N TYR A 708 -5.58 -7.98 14.47
CA TYR A 708 -6.83 -8.60 14.02
C TYR A 708 -8.07 -7.87 14.57
N TRP A 709 -8.11 -7.65 15.89
CA TRP A 709 -9.27 -7.00 16.52
C TRP A 709 -9.34 -5.51 16.19
N HIS A 710 -8.20 -4.85 16.02
CA HIS A 710 -8.10 -3.50 15.51
C HIS A 710 -8.71 -3.41 14.10
N THR A 711 -8.27 -4.26 13.16
CA THR A 711 -8.83 -4.33 11.81
C THR A 711 -10.33 -4.58 11.82
N TRP A 712 -10.81 -5.56 12.60
CA TRP A 712 -12.23 -5.88 12.70
C TRP A 712 -13.05 -4.69 13.18
N LYS A 713 -12.58 -4.03 14.25
CA LYS A 713 -13.29 -2.91 14.85
C LYS A 713 -13.28 -1.69 13.94
N LEU A 714 -12.11 -1.33 13.40
CA LEU A 714 -11.96 -0.15 12.57
C LEU A 714 -12.88 -0.22 11.34
N MET A 715 -12.94 -1.39 10.68
CA MET A 715 -13.91 -1.63 9.60
C MET A 715 -15.37 -1.44 10.03
N LYS A 716 -15.74 -1.93 11.21
CA LYS A 716 -17.11 -1.75 11.73
C LYS A 716 -17.47 -0.27 11.90
N GLU A 717 -16.51 0.56 12.30
CA GLU A 717 -16.73 1.95 12.67
C GLU A 717 -16.60 2.92 11.50
N THR A 718 -15.81 2.58 10.48
CA THR A 718 -15.48 3.52 9.41
C THR A 718 -15.85 3.04 8.01
N PHE A 719 -16.34 1.82 7.81
CA PHE A 719 -16.76 1.35 6.48
C PHE A 719 -17.90 2.22 5.93
N TYR A 720 -17.85 2.52 4.63
CA TYR A 720 -18.75 3.51 4.01
C TYR A 720 -20.25 3.17 4.16
N ASP A 721 -20.61 1.89 4.21
CA ASP A 721 -21.98 1.45 4.55
C ASP A 721 -22.04 1.10 6.04
N PRO A 722 -22.71 1.90 6.88
CA PRO A 722 -22.80 1.62 8.32
C PRO A 722 -23.50 0.30 8.65
N ASN A 723 -24.22 -0.32 7.71
CA ASN A 723 -24.81 -1.65 7.87
C ASN A 723 -23.90 -2.79 7.42
N LEU A 724 -22.67 -2.51 6.96
CA LEU A 724 -21.68 -3.49 6.51
C LEU A 724 -22.25 -4.43 5.44
N HIS A 725 -23.06 -3.91 4.52
CA HIS A 725 -23.80 -4.68 3.51
C HIS A 725 -24.72 -5.79 4.08
N GLY A 726 -25.09 -5.69 5.35
CA GLY A 726 -25.90 -6.69 6.05
C GLY A 726 -25.12 -7.93 6.49
N VAL A 727 -23.78 -7.90 6.44
CA VAL A 727 -22.91 -8.98 6.91
C VAL A 727 -23.00 -9.11 8.43
N ASP A 728 -23.11 -10.34 8.95
CA ASP A 728 -22.99 -10.61 10.39
C ASP A 728 -21.52 -10.49 10.82
N TRP A 729 -21.09 -9.24 10.95
CA TRP A 729 -19.70 -8.91 11.20
C TRP A 729 -19.18 -9.47 12.52
N LYS A 730 -20.04 -9.57 13.54
CA LYS A 730 -19.67 -10.17 14.81
C LYS A 730 -19.39 -11.65 14.66
N MET A 731 -20.26 -12.39 13.96
CA MET A 731 -20.05 -13.81 13.70
C MET A 731 -18.74 -14.06 12.97
N TYR A 732 -18.45 -13.30 11.90
CA TYR A 732 -17.20 -13.45 11.16
C TYR A 732 -15.98 -13.07 12.00
N GLY A 733 -16.07 -12.00 12.80
CA GLY A 733 -15.04 -11.62 13.77
C GLY A 733 -14.69 -12.75 14.74
N ASP A 734 -15.70 -13.36 15.36
CA ASP A 734 -15.49 -14.48 16.28
C ASP A 734 -14.98 -15.75 15.56
N ASN A 735 -15.51 -16.04 14.36
CA ASN A 735 -15.12 -17.22 13.59
C ASN A 735 -13.66 -17.15 13.13
N TYR A 736 -13.21 -16.03 12.55
CA TYR A 736 -11.85 -15.92 12.05
C TYR A 736 -10.82 -15.75 13.18
N ALA A 737 -11.17 -15.13 14.31
CA ALA A 737 -10.28 -14.99 15.47
C ALA A 737 -9.81 -16.34 16.03
N ARG A 738 -10.63 -17.39 15.90
CA ARG A 738 -10.29 -18.75 16.37
C ARG A 738 -9.05 -19.34 15.69
N PHE A 739 -8.64 -18.81 14.53
CA PHE A 739 -7.49 -19.27 13.76
C PHE A 739 -6.17 -18.65 14.24
N LEU A 740 -6.19 -17.56 15.00
CA LEU A 740 -4.98 -16.85 15.45
C LEU A 740 -3.96 -17.77 16.16
N PRO A 741 -4.36 -18.70 17.07
CA PRO A 741 -3.40 -19.61 17.71
C PRO A 741 -2.70 -20.59 16.75
N TYR A 742 -3.25 -20.75 15.54
CA TYR A 742 -2.77 -21.68 14.52
C TYR A 742 -1.88 -21.00 13.47
N ILE A 743 -1.65 -19.69 13.60
CA ILE A 743 -0.87 -18.86 12.67
C ILE A 743 0.40 -18.35 13.34
N SER A 744 1.56 -18.67 12.76
CA SER A 744 2.87 -18.29 13.29
C SER A 744 3.64 -17.28 12.42
N ASN A 745 3.17 -16.99 11.22
CA ASN A 745 3.84 -16.14 10.24
C ASN A 745 2.88 -15.09 9.62
N ASN A 746 3.45 -14.10 8.95
CA ASN A 746 2.71 -12.96 8.40
C ASN A 746 2.11 -13.24 7.00
N TYR A 747 2.54 -14.29 6.29
CA TYR A 747 1.88 -14.73 5.05
C TYR A 747 0.48 -15.28 5.36
N ASP A 748 0.38 -16.20 6.31
CA ASP A 748 -0.90 -16.76 6.75
C ASP A 748 -1.78 -15.72 7.44
N PHE A 749 -1.16 -14.79 8.20
CA PHE A 749 -1.90 -13.75 8.91
C PHE A 749 -2.55 -12.74 7.96
N GLN A 750 -1.86 -12.28 6.92
CA GLN A 750 -2.49 -11.38 5.95
C GLN A 750 -3.62 -12.09 5.18
N GLU A 751 -3.50 -13.39 4.87
CA GLU A 751 -4.60 -14.14 4.26
C GLU A 751 -5.82 -14.23 5.20
N LEU A 752 -5.59 -14.38 6.51
CA LEU A 752 -6.68 -14.37 7.50
C LEU A 752 -7.42 -13.02 7.47
N LEU A 753 -6.67 -11.91 7.45
CA LEU A 753 -7.26 -10.57 7.37
C LEU A 753 -8.01 -10.38 6.05
N SER A 754 -7.44 -10.79 4.91
CA SER A 754 -8.10 -10.70 3.60
C SER A 754 -9.36 -11.58 3.52
N GLU A 755 -9.36 -12.78 4.13
CA GLU A 755 -10.57 -13.60 4.24
C GLU A 755 -11.66 -12.91 5.08
N LEU A 756 -11.32 -12.28 6.22
CA LEU A 756 -12.28 -11.52 7.02
C LEU A 756 -12.84 -10.32 6.24
N LEU A 757 -11.95 -9.49 5.67
CA LEU A 757 -12.32 -8.26 4.96
C LEU A 757 -13.14 -8.56 3.69
N GLY A 758 -12.82 -9.66 3.01
CA GLY A 758 -13.49 -10.08 1.79
C GLY A 758 -14.96 -10.48 1.98
N GLU A 759 -15.44 -10.71 3.20
CA GLU A 759 -16.86 -10.94 3.50
C GLU A 759 -17.74 -9.73 3.18
N LEU A 760 -17.16 -8.52 3.21
CA LEU A 760 -17.89 -7.27 2.95
C LEU A 760 -18.18 -7.04 1.47
N ASN A 761 -17.54 -7.79 0.56
CA ASN A 761 -17.69 -7.63 -0.89
C ASN A 761 -17.58 -6.16 -1.35
N ALA A 762 -16.48 -5.51 -1.01
CA ALA A 762 -16.20 -4.14 -1.41
C ALA A 762 -14.80 -4.02 -2.00
N SER A 763 -14.63 -3.07 -2.90
CA SER A 763 -13.33 -2.67 -3.41
C SER A 763 -12.42 -2.18 -2.30
N HIS A 764 -11.11 -2.25 -2.55
CA HIS A 764 -10.07 -1.83 -1.62
C HIS A 764 -10.12 -2.51 -0.24
N THR A 765 -10.76 -3.68 -0.15
CA THR A 765 -10.70 -4.55 1.02
C THR A 765 -9.62 -5.60 0.81
N GLY A 766 -8.88 -5.91 1.88
CA GLY A 766 -7.77 -6.86 1.84
C GLY A 766 -6.59 -6.42 2.70
N SER A 767 -5.66 -7.34 2.94
CA SER A 767 -4.41 -7.11 3.64
C SER A 767 -3.22 -7.49 2.78
N HIS A 768 -2.08 -6.85 3.04
CA HIS A 768 -0.83 -7.09 2.33
C HIS A 768 0.30 -7.31 3.32
N TYR A 769 1.21 -8.23 2.96
CA TYR A 769 2.47 -8.45 3.67
C TYR A 769 3.66 -8.20 2.75
N THR A 770 4.59 -7.35 3.20
CA THR A 770 5.87 -7.11 2.51
C THR A 770 7.01 -7.80 3.28
N PRO A 771 7.43 -9.01 2.88
CA PRO A 771 8.49 -9.73 3.57
C PRO A 771 9.84 -9.03 3.45
N VAL A 772 10.60 -9.03 4.54
CA VAL A 772 12.01 -8.57 4.56
C VAL A 772 12.91 -9.78 4.78
N ILE A 773 13.55 -10.25 3.70
CA ILE A 773 14.42 -11.44 3.74
C ILE A 773 15.87 -11.00 3.55
N PRO A 774 16.73 -11.17 4.56
CA PRO A 774 18.16 -10.85 4.44
C PRO A 774 18.82 -11.64 3.31
N ASN A 775 19.71 -10.98 2.56
CA ASN A 775 20.50 -11.60 1.49
C ASN A 775 19.69 -12.28 0.37
N ALA A 776 18.50 -11.77 0.04
CA ALA A 776 17.71 -12.28 -1.09
C ALA A 776 18.52 -12.40 -2.40
N ASP A 777 18.23 -13.41 -3.21
CA ASP A 777 18.61 -13.46 -4.62
C ASP A 777 17.81 -12.40 -5.37
N VAL A 778 18.51 -11.49 -6.05
CA VAL A 778 17.89 -10.46 -6.89
C VAL A 778 18.48 -10.57 -8.28
N THR A 779 17.69 -11.06 -9.24
CA THR A 779 18.14 -11.27 -10.62
C THR A 779 18.30 -9.92 -11.32
N ALA A 780 19.49 -9.67 -11.85
CA ALA A 780 19.76 -8.45 -12.59
C ALA A 780 19.27 -8.54 -14.04
N CYS A 781 18.82 -7.42 -14.60
CA CYS A 781 18.18 -7.35 -15.91
C CYS A 781 19.11 -6.77 -16.97
N LEU A 782 19.21 -7.43 -18.13
CA LEU A 782 20.05 -6.99 -19.25
C LEU A 782 19.33 -6.00 -20.19
N GLY A 783 18.03 -5.77 -19.98
CA GLY A 783 17.18 -5.01 -20.91
C GLY A 783 16.95 -5.74 -22.22
N LEU A 784 16.70 -7.04 -22.14
CA LEU A 784 16.48 -7.95 -23.27
C LEU A 784 15.20 -8.73 -23.08
N LEU A 785 14.52 -9.05 -24.18
CA LEU A 785 13.53 -10.13 -24.22
C LEU A 785 14.13 -11.33 -24.94
N TYR A 786 13.98 -12.51 -24.34
CA TYR A 786 14.54 -13.76 -24.86
C TYR A 786 13.47 -14.59 -25.56
N ASN A 787 13.94 -15.47 -26.44
CA ASN A 787 13.12 -16.56 -26.95
C ASN A 787 13.05 -17.67 -25.89
N GLU A 788 12.08 -17.57 -24.99
CA GLU A 788 11.92 -18.50 -23.86
C GLU A 788 11.45 -19.91 -24.28
N THR A 789 11.24 -20.16 -25.58
CA THR A 789 10.98 -21.50 -26.14
C THR A 789 12.21 -22.11 -26.83
N TYR A 790 13.35 -21.41 -26.83
CA TYR A 790 14.58 -21.86 -27.47
C TYR A 790 15.31 -22.94 -26.66
N GLN A 791 15.33 -24.18 -27.16
CA GLN A 791 15.80 -25.36 -26.44
C GLN A 791 17.31 -25.64 -26.53
N SER A 792 18.05 -24.98 -27.42
CA SER A 792 19.52 -25.20 -27.51
C SER A 792 20.28 -24.37 -26.47
N ASP A 793 21.55 -24.69 -26.30
CA ASP A 793 22.46 -23.92 -25.44
C ASP A 793 22.53 -22.44 -25.84
N GLY A 794 22.70 -21.58 -24.85
CA GLY A 794 22.70 -20.13 -24.98
C GLY A 794 21.32 -19.46 -24.83
N LEU A 795 21.29 -18.14 -24.66
CA LEU A 795 20.07 -17.33 -24.64
C LEU A 795 19.89 -16.63 -25.99
N LYS A 796 18.88 -17.04 -26.75
CA LYS A 796 18.55 -16.38 -28.01
C LYS A 796 17.78 -15.09 -27.73
N VAL A 797 18.32 -13.97 -28.19
CA VAL A 797 17.73 -12.65 -28.03
C VAL A 797 16.62 -12.45 -29.05
N ASP A 798 15.39 -12.18 -28.59
CA ASP A 798 14.26 -11.85 -29.44
C ASP A 798 14.08 -10.33 -29.60
N GLU A 799 14.46 -9.54 -28.59
CA GLU A 799 14.47 -8.08 -28.66
C GLU A 799 15.50 -7.45 -27.72
N VAL A 800 16.11 -6.34 -28.17
CA VAL A 800 16.87 -5.42 -27.32
C VAL A 800 15.95 -4.26 -26.96
N ILE A 801 15.67 -4.08 -25.66
CA ILE A 801 14.71 -3.08 -25.20
C ILE A 801 15.32 -1.69 -25.33
N LYS A 802 14.62 -0.79 -26.03
CA LYS A 802 15.10 0.59 -26.26
C LYS A 802 15.35 1.35 -24.95
N GLY A 803 16.48 2.04 -24.88
CA GLY A 803 16.96 2.75 -23.68
C GLY A 803 17.52 1.83 -22.58
N GLY A 804 17.57 0.51 -22.82
CA GLY A 804 18.13 -0.47 -21.90
C GLY A 804 19.66 -0.52 -21.88
N PRO A 805 20.25 -1.34 -21.00
CA PRO A 805 21.70 -1.45 -20.83
C PRO A 805 22.49 -1.82 -22.09
N LEU A 806 21.87 -2.59 -22.99
CA LEU A 806 22.45 -3.07 -24.25
C LEU A 806 21.98 -2.30 -25.49
N ASP A 807 21.06 -1.33 -25.35
CA ASP A 807 20.71 -0.38 -26.42
C ASP A 807 21.70 0.80 -26.41
N LYS A 808 22.95 0.50 -26.77
CA LYS A 808 24.05 1.47 -26.75
C LYS A 808 24.81 1.43 -28.07
N ALA A 809 25.34 2.57 -28.50
CA ALA A 809 26.13 2.68 -29.72
C ALA A 809 27.33 1.71 -29.79
N ALA A 810 27.89 1.32 -28.63
CA ALA A 810 29.00 0.39 -28.53
C ALA A 810 28.58 -1.10 -28.59
N SER A 811 27.32 -1.40 -28.28
CA SER A 811 26.77 -2.77 -28.31
C SER A 811 26.49 -3.18 -29.75
N LYS A 812 26.92 -4.38 -30.13
CA LYS A 812 26.66 -5.01 -31.44
C LYS A 812 25.55 -6.05 -31.35
N LEU A 813 25.10 -6.36 -30.14
CA LEU A 813 24.06 -7.34 -29.86
C LEU A 813 22.73 -6.88 -30.48
N LYS A 814 22.10 -7.79 -31.21
CA LYS A 814 20.82 -7.58 -31.89
C LYS A 814 19.95 -8.82 -31.80
N LYS A 815 18.68 -8.66 -32.19
CA LYS A 815 17.74 -9.77 -32.36
C LYS A 815 18.37 -10.91 -33.18
N GLY A 816 18.23 -12.13 -32.68
CA GLY A 816 18.73 -13.37 -33.28
C GLY A 816 20.12 -13.79 -32.80
N ASP A 817 20.86 -12.92 -32.10
CA ASP A 817 22.12 -13.29 -31.46
C ASP A 817 21.87 -14.21 -30.26
N ILE A 818 22.89 -15.01 -29.91
CA ILE A 818 22.85 -15.99 -28.83
C ILE A 818 23.92 -15.64 -27.80
N ILE A 819 23.52 -15.42 -26.55
CA ILE A 819 24.46 -15.29 -25.43
C ILE A 819 24.87 -16.71 -25.02
N GLU A 820 26.09 -17.12 -25.39
CA GLU A 820 26.64 -18.46 -25.09
C GLU A 820 27.18 -18.54 -23.65
N LYS A 821 27.69 -17.43 -23.09
CA LYS A 821 28.26 -17.39 -21.74
C LYS A 821 27.95 -16.10 -20.99
N ILE A 822 27.87 -16.19 -19.66
CA ILE A 822 27.78 -15.07 -18.73
C ILE A 822 28.92 -15.21 -17.71
N ASP A 823 29.80 -14.23 -17.62
CA ASP A 823 31.04 -14.25 -16.82
C ASP A 823 31.87 -15.53 -17.04
N GLY A 824 31.99 -15.94 -18.30
CA GLY A 824 32.73 -17.14 -18.71
C GLY A 824 32.03 -18.47 -18.43
N VAL A 825 30.91 -18.48 -17.71
CA VAL A 825 30.08 -19.67 -17.45
C VAL A 825 29.16 -19.91 -18.63
N ALA A 826 29.21 -21.12 -19.19
CA ALA A 826 28.37 -21.51 -20.32
C ALA A 826 26.89 -21.57 -19.92
N VAL A 827 26.03 -20.98 -20.75
CA VAL A 827 24.59 -21.09 -20.60
C VAL A 827 24.13 -22.35 -21.32
N THR A 828 23.77 -23.39 -20.56
CA THR A 828 23.36 -24.70 -21.11
C THR A 828 21.94 -25.05 -20.66
N GLY A 829 21.34 -26.07 -21.28
CA GLY A 829 20.04 -26.60 -20.83
C GLY A 829 20.02 -27.16 -19.39
N ASN A 830 21.18 -27.43 -18.80
CA ASN A 830 21.32 -28.06 -17.49
C ASN A 830 21.30 -27.09 -16.31
N ILE A 831 21.18 -25.78 -16.54
CA ILE A 831 21.13 -24.76 -15.48
C ILE A 831 20.02 -23.74 -15.76
N ASP A 832 19.41 -23.20 -14.69
CA ASP A 832 18.60 -21.97 -14.83
C ASP A 832 19.57 -20.79 -14.96
N TRP A 833 19.59 -20.17 -16.13
CA TRP A 833 20.49 -19.07 -16.46
C TRP A 833 20.31 -17.86 -15.54
N ALA A 834 19.15 -17.68 -14.91
CA ALA A 834 18.87 -16.56 -14.01
C ALA A 834 19.84 -16.53 -12.83
N MET A 835 20.32 -17.70 -12.37
CA MET A 835 21.28 -17.80 -11.28
C MET A 835 22.60 -17.07 -11.59
N LEU A 836 22.96 -16.96 -12.88
CA LEU A 836 24.19 -16.29 -13.33
C LEU A 836 24.07 -14.76 -13.25
N LEU A 837 22.88 -14.22 -13.02
CA LEU A 837 22.61 -12.78 -12.89
C LEU A 837 22.16 -12.37 -11.48
N ASN A 838 22.00 -13.32 -10.56
CA ASN A 838 21.62 -13.02 -9.18
C ASN A 838 22.69 -12.17 -8.48
N ARG A 839 22.24 -11.10 -7.83
CA ARG A 839 23.04 -10.11 -7.08
C ARG A 839 24.08 -9.36 -7.93
N LYS A 840 23.79 -9.15 -9.23
CA LYS A 840 24.70 -8.45 -10.18
C LYS A 840 24.21 -7.07 -10.65
N THR A 841 23.14 -6.52 -10.08
CA THR A 841 22.67 -5.18 -10.44
C THR A 841 23.77 -4.14 -10.25
N GLY A 842 24.05 -3.34 -11.28
CA GLY A 842 25.09 -2.30 -11.28
C GLY A 842 26.54 -2.80 -11.39
N ALA A 843 26.79 -4.11 -11.27
CA ALA A 843 28.10 -4.72 -11.46
C ALA A 843 28.41 -4.94 -12.95
N ASN A 844 29.69 -5.03 -13.32
CA ASN A 844 30.08 -5.42 -14.67
C ASN A 844 29.82 -6.91 -14.88
N VAL A 845 29.20 -7.26 -16.01
CA VAL A 845 28.95 -8.64 -16.46
C VAL A 845 29.49 -8.80 -17.87
N LEU A 846 30.27 -9.85 -18.10
CA LEU A 846 30.80 -10.22 -19.41
C LEU A 846 29.86 -11.19 -20.12
N LEU A 847 29.42 -10.83 -21.32
CA LEU A 847 28.61 -11.68 -22.19
C LEU A 847 29.47 -12.17 -23.36
N SER A 848 29.53 -13.49 -23.56
CA SER A 848 30.08 -14.06 -24.81
C SER A 848 28.94 -14.35 -25.77
N ILE A 849 28.99 -13.74 -26.94
CA ILE A 849 27.86 -13.68 -27.88
C ILE A 849 28.25 -14.33 -29.21
N TYR A 850 27.32 -15.08 -29.79
CA TYR A 850 27.41 -15.69 -31.11
C TYR A 850 26.30 -15.19 -32.02
N ASN A 851 26.64 -14.77 -33.23
CA ASN A 851 25.68 -14.46 -34.27
C ASN A 851 25.57 -15.65 -35.26
N PRO A 852 24.44 -16.38 -35.30
CA PRO A 852 24.29 -17.53 -36.19
C PRO A 852 24.31 -17.19 -37.69
N ALA A 853 23.93 -15.97 -38.07
CA ALA A 853 23.86 -15.56 -39.47
C ALA A 853 25.25 -15.23 -40.05
N THR A 854 26.12 -14.57 -39.28
CA THR A 854 27.48 -14.19 -39.69
C THR A 854 28.55 -15.17 -39.21
N LYS A 855 28.19 -16.09 -38.31
CA LYS A 855 29.09 -17.02 -37.61
C LYS A 855 30.18 -16.34 -36.77
N GLN A 856 29.99 -15.07 -36.42
CA GLN A 856 30.95 -14.31 -35.62
C GLN A 856 30.69 -14.51 -34.13
N ARG A 857 31.78 -14.48 -33.34
CA ARG A 857 31.76 -14.43 -31.87
C ARG A 857 32.48 -13.20 -31.38
N TRP A 858 31.99 -12.63 -30.30
CA TRP A 858 32.64 -11.52 -29.59
C TRP A 858 32.16 -11.48 -28.14
N ASP A 859 32.87 -10.70 -27.32
CA ASP A 859 32.48 -10.45 -25.94
C ASP A 859 32.04 -9.00 -25.76
N GLU A 860 31.07 -8.77 -24.87
CA GLU A 860 30.64 -7.44 -24.44
C GLU A 860 30.54 -7.37 -22.92
N THR A 861 31.02 -6.27 -22.32
CA THR A 861 30.79 -5.99 -20.90
C THR A 861 29.62 -5.03 -20.76
N VAL A 862 28.67 -5.38 -19.90
CA VAL A 862 27.47 -4.58 -19.61
C VAL A 862 27.30 -4.40 -18.10
N LYS A 863 26.62 -3.33 -17.70
CA LYS A 863 26.11 -3.15 -16.33
C LYS A 863 24.60 -3.41 -16.32
N PRO A 864 24.14 -4.57 -15.84
CA PRO A 864 22.72 -4.88 -15.73
C PRO A 864 22.01 -3.90 -14.77
N VAL A 865 20.71 -3.73 -14.96
CA VAL A 865 19.85 -2.89 -14.12
C VAL A 865 18.99 -3.74 -13.17
N SER A 866 18.21 -3.10 -12.30
CA SER A 866 17.24 -3.79 -11.46
C SER A 866 15.98 -4.16 -12.25
N ALA A 867 15.20 -5.12 -11.75
CA ALA A 867 13.88 -5.44 -12.31
C ALA A 867 12.95 -4.22 -12.35
N ARG A 868 13.01 -3.33 -11.35
CA ARG A 868 12.23 -2.08 -11.31
C ARG A 868 12.55 -1.16 -12.49
N GLU A 869 13.83 -1.03 -12.86
CA GLU A 869 14.21 -0.26 -14.04
C GLU A 869 13.76 -0.94 -15.34
N GLU A 870 13.90 -2.28 -15.45
CA GLU A 870 13.42 -3.01 -16.62
C GLU A 870 11.89 -2.90 -16.79
N SER A 871 11.10 -2.96 -15.72
CA SER A 871 9.65 -2.72 -15.78
C SER A 871 9.30 -1.34 -16.32
N ARG A 872 10.09 -0.29 -16.00
CA ARG A 872 9.90 1.05 -16.59
C ARG A 872 10.19 1.06 -18.09
N LEU A 873 11.23 0.34 -18.53
CA LEU A 873 11.56 0.19 -19.95
C LEU A 873 10.46 -0.56 -20.71
N LEU A 874 9.95 -1.65 -20.15
CA LEU A 874 8.86 -2.44 -20.73
C LEU A 874 7.56 -1.66 -20.81
N PHE A 875 7.23 -0.90 -19.78
CA PHE A 875 6.08 0.00 -19.79
C PHE A 875 6.18 1.03 -20.93
N LYS A 876 7.33 1.72 -21.04
CA LYS A 876 7.58 2.67 -22.12
C LYS A 876 7.51 2.00 -23.50
N ARG A 877 8.07 0.79 -23.63
CA ARG A 877 7.97 -0.03 -24.85
C ARG A 877 6.51 -0.32 -25.20
N TRP A 878 5.69 -0.73 -24.24
CA TRP A 878 4.28 -1.04 -24.45
C TRP A 878 3.50 0.21 -24.94
N VAL A 879 3.64 1.35 -24.26
CA VAL A 879 3.00 2.62 -24.67
C VAL A 879 3.40 3.02 -26.08
N ASN A 880 4.69 2.90 -26.43
CA ASN A 880 5.16 3.19 -27.78
C ASN A 880 4.56 2.25 -28.83
N ASN A 881 4.49 0.94 -28.54
CA ASN A 881 3.88 -0.03 -29.45
C ASN A 881 2.40 0.30 -29.70
N MET A 882 1.65 0.71 -28.66
CA MET A 882 0.25 1.10 -28.80
C MET A 882 0.12 2.39 -29.61
N SER A 883 0.95 3.40 -29.33
CA SER A 883 0.99 4.65 -30.11
C SER A 883 1.33 4.41 -31.58
N ASP A 884 2.31 3.56 -31.88
CA ASP A 884 2.74 3.26 -33.24
C ASP A 884 1.64 2.49 -34.01
N MET A 885 0.91 1.61 -33.30
CA MET A 885 -0.25 0.91 -33.87
C MET A 885 -1.37 1.88 -34.24
N VAL A 886 -1.71 2.83 -33.35
CA VAL A 886 -2.70 3.89 -33.62
C VAL A 886 -2.28 4.75 -34.80
N ASP A 887 -1.02 5.19 -34.84
CA ASP A 887 -0.50 6.00 -35.95
C ASP A 887 -0.59 5.25 -37.28
N LYS A 888 -0.18 3.97 -37.31
CA LYS A 888 -0.22 3.13 -38.52
C LYS A 888 -1.66 2.89 -39.00
N LEU A 889 -2.57 2.53 -38.10
CA LEU A 889 -3.96 2.21 -38.45
C LEU A 889 -4.76 3.45 -38.87
N SER A 890 -4.45 4.62 -38.30
CA SER A 890 -5.17 5.87 -38.60
C SER A 890 -4.58 6.66 -39.76
N GLY A 891 -3.43 6.24 -40.30
CA GLY A 891 -2.65 7.06 -41.24
C GLY A 891 -2.19 8.38 -40.62
N GLY A 892 -1.88 8.36 -39.32
CA GLY A 892 -1.44 9.52 -38.56
C GLY A 892 -2.53 10.54 -38.22
N LYS A 893 -3.82 10.23 -38.42
CA LYS A 893 -4.94 11.16 -38.14
C LYS A 893 -5.42 11.15 -36.70
N VAL A 894 -5.25 10.04 -35.98
CA VAL A 894 -5.73 9.84 -34.61
C VAL A 894 -4.52 9.82 -33.67
N GLY A 895 -4.60 10.56 -32.57
CA GLY A 895 -3.58 10.56 -31.52
C GLY A 895 -3.85 9.50 -30.47
N TYR A 896 -2.83 9.17 -29.68
CA TYR A 896 -2.90 8.24 -28.56
C TYR A 896 -2.21 8.84 -27.33
N VAL A 897 -2.87 8.73 -26.18
CA VAL A 897 -2.29 8.93 -24.85
C VAL A 897 -2.69 7.77 -23.94
N TYR A 898 -1.82 7.45 -22.98
CA TYR A 898 -2.10 6.45 -21.95
C TYR A 898 -2.07 7.10 -20.57
N VAL A 899 -3.11 6.86 -19.77
CA VAL A 899 -3.22 7.33 -18.39
C VAL A 899 -2.80 6.18 -17.47
N LYS A 900 -1.57 6.22 -16.96
CA LYS A 900 -0.99 5.13 -16.17
C LYS A 900 -1.61 4.97 -14.79
N SER A 901 -1.75 6.09 -14.10
CA SER A 901 -2.33 6.22 -12.77
C SER A 901 -3.16 7.51 -12.74
N MET A 902 -4.11 7.64 -11.82
CA MET A 902 -4.86 8.88 -11.66
C MET A 902 -4.07 9.84 -10.76
N ASP A 903 -2.92 10.30 -11.24
CA ASP A 903 -2.02 11.21 -10.52
C ASP A 903 -1.43 12.31 -11.43
N ASP A 904 -0.83 13.35 -10.83
CA ASP A 904 -0.23 14.47 -11.56
C ASP A 904 0.89 14.04 -12.50
N ALA A 905 1.72 13.08 -12.11
CA ALA A 905 2.81 12.59 -12.94
C ALA A 905 2.29 11.97 -14.26
N SER A 906 1.20 11.20 -14.17
CA SER A 906 0.51 10.64 -15.32
C SER A 906 -0.17 11.73 -16.13
N PHE A 907 -0.83 12.70 -15.50
CA PHE A 907 -1.49 13.79 -16.22
C PHE A 907 -0.49 14.68 -16.98
N ARG A 908 0.67 14.97 -16.41
CA ARG A 908 1.77 15.66 -17.13
C ARG A 908 2.19 14.91 -18.39
N SER A 909 2.29 13.59 -18.31
CA SER A 909 2.62 12.75 -19.46
C SER A 909 1.52 12.76 -20.53
N VAL A 910 0.25 12.72 -20.11
CA VAL A 910 -0.91 12.86 -20.99
C VAL A 910 -0.93 14.23 -21.67
N TYR A 911 -0.75 15.31 -20.90
CA TYR A 911 -0.74 16.68 -21.39
C TYR A 911 0.41 16.92 -22.38
N ASP A 912 1.62 16.50 -22.04
CA ASP A 912 2.80 16.61 -22.91
C ASP A 912 2.59 15.87 -24.24
N ALA A 913 2.09 14.64 -24.20
CA ALA A 913 1.79 13.88 -25.40
C ALA A 913 0.67 14.53 -26.23
N ALA A 914 -0.47 14.86 -25.60
CA ALA A 914 -1.65 15.39 -26.27
C ALA A 914 -1.41 16.78 -26.89
N MET A 915 -0.76 17.69 -26.15
CA MET A 915 -0.53 19.07 -26.57
C MET A 915 0.80 19.28 -27.30
N GLY A 916 1.69 18.28 -27.27
CA GLY A 916 2.94 18.18 -28.02
C GLY A 916 2.80 17.26 -29.25
N LYS A 917 3.24 16.00 -29.16
CA LYS A 917 3.31 15.05 -30.29
C LYS A 917 1.97 14.89 -31.03
N GLN A 918 0.84 14.92 -30.31
CA GLN A 918 -0.49 14.66 -30.86
C GLN A 918 -1.29 15.92 -31.21
N ARG A 919 -0.70 17.12 -31.10
CA ARG A 919 -1.41 18.41 -31.21
C ARG A 919 -2.20 18.59 -32.51
N ASP A 920 -1.66 18.09 -33.62
CA ASP A 920 -2.25 18.24 -34.96
C ASP A 920 -3.20 17.09 -35.34
N LYS A 921 -3.38 16.10 -34.45
CA LYS A 921 -4.28 14.98 -34.68
C LYS A 921 -5.74 15.45 -34.65
N LYS A 922 -6.59 14.76 -35.41
CA LYS A 922 -7.99 15.14 -35.61
C LYS A 922 -8.95 14.45 -34.62
N ALA A 923 -8.45 13.49 -33.84
CA ALA A 923 -9.13 12.84 -32.73
C ALA A 923 -8.10 12.22 -31.78
N LEU A 924 -8.53 11.85 -30.56
CA LEU A 924 -7.65 11.28 -29.53
C LEU A 924 -8.24 10.00 -28.92
N ILE A 925 -7.40 8.98 -28.79
CA ILE A 925 -7.68 7.80 -27.96
C ILE A 925 -7.00 8.03 -26.60
N VAL A 926 -7.80 8.00 -25.53
CA VAL A 926 -7.34 8.07 -24.14
C VAL A 926 -7.43 6.67 -23.57
N ASP A 927 -6.28 6.00 -23.41
CA ASP A 927 -6.23 4.62 -22.93
C ASP A 927 -6.02 4.57 -21.43
N THR A 928 -7.00 4.03 -20.71
CA THR A 928 -6.96 3.89 -19.25
C THR A 928 -6.86 2.42 -18.84
N ARG A 929 -6.70 1.47 -19.76
CA ARG A 929 -6.66 0.04 -19.43
C ARG A 929 -5.57 -0.25 -18.40
N PHE A 930 -5.86 -1.11 -17.42
CA PHE A 930 -4.95 -1.48 -16.31
C PHE A 930 -4.56 -0.33 -15.36
N ASN A 931 -5.26 0.80 -15.38
CA ASN A 931 -5.05 1.89 -14.43
C ASN A 931 -5.74 1.57 -13.08
N GLY A 932 -4.96 1.62 -11.99
CA GLY A 932 -5.40 1.27 -10.64
C GLY A 932 -6.07 2.40 -9.82
N GLY A 933 -6.19 3.61 -10.37
CA GLY A 933 -6.82 4.76 -9.72
C GLY A 933 -5.85 5.79 -9.13
N GLY A 934 -6.34 6.57 -8.16
CA GLY A 934 -5.76 7.83 -7.66
C GLY A 934 -6.85 8.92 -7.58
N ILE A 935 -6.56 10.20 -7.82
CA ILE A 935 -7.54 11.27 -8.01
C ILE A 935 -7.11 12.19 -9.17
N LEU A 936 -7.74 12.01 -10.33
CA LEU A 936 -7.45 12.77 -11.57
C LEU A 936 -8.67 12.98 -12.49
N HIS A 937 -9.80 12.31 -12.22
CA HIS A 937 -10.94 12.37 -13.13
C HIS A 937 -11.40 13.80 -13.44
N GLU A 938 -11.33 14.73 -12.49
CA GLU A 938 -11.74 16.13 -12.68
C GLU A 938 -10.91 16.81 -13.78
N GLU A 939 -9.58 16.73 -13.72
CA GLU A 939 -8.73 17.39 -14.71
C GLU A 939 -8.80 16.74 -16.09
N LEU A 940 -8.95 15.41 -16.15
CA LEU A 940 -9.18 14.74 -17.44
C LEU A 940 -10.51 15.19 -18.05
N MET A 941 -11.57 15.34 -17.25
CA MET A 941 -12.86 15.85 -17.73
C MET A 941 -12.75 17.31 -18.21
N LEU A 942 -12.09 18.19 -17.45
CA LEU A 942 -11.85 19.57 -17.87
C LEU A 942 -11.01 19.65 -19.16
N PHE A 943 -10.00 18.79 -19.29
CA PHE A 943 -9.11 18.75 -20.44
C PHE A 943 -9.80 18.25 -21.71
N LEU A 944 -10.70 17.27 -21.60
CA LEU A 944 -11.32 16.59 -22.76
C LEU A 944 -12.67 17.19 -23.20
N THR A 945 -13.30 18.03 -22.39
CA THR A 945 -14.61 18.66 -22.70
C THR A 945 -14.51 20.03 -23.37
N GLY A 946 -13.29 20.47 -23.66
CA GLY A 946 -13.00 21.78 -24.25
C GLY A 946 -13.65 22.02 -25.62
N LYS A 947 -14.29 23.18 -25.80
CA LYS A 947 -14.86 23.60 -27.10
C LYS A 947 -14.23 24.90 -27.58
N LYS A 948 -13.87 24.97 -28.86
CA LYS A 948 -13.38 26.22 -29.47
C LYS A 948 -14.47 27.29 -29.44
N TYR A 949 -14.19 28.46 -28.86
CA TYR A 949 -15.13 29.59 -28.81
C TYR A 949 -14.59 30.87 -29.45
N LEU A 950 -13.27 30.98 -29.69
CA LEU A 950 -12.67 32.04 -30.50
C LEU A 950 -11.71 31.46 -31.55
N THR A 951 -11.50 32.20 -32.63
CA THR A 951 -10.49 31.89 -33.67
C THR A 951 -9.53 33.06 -33.76
N TYR A 952 -8.23 32.80 -33.79
CA TYR A 952 -7.23 33.87 -33.92
C TYR A 952 -7.12 34.34 -35.37
N ALA A 953 -6.90 35.64 -35.57
CA ALA A 953 -6.73 36.24 -36.89
C ALA A 953 -5.66 37.35 -36.88
N PRO A 954 -4.37 37.02 -36.65
CA PRO A 954 -3.30 38.01 -36.75
C PRO A 954 -3.32 38.68 -38.14
N GLN A 955 -3.48 40.00 -38.16
CA GLN A 955 -3.58 40.80 -39.40
C GLN A 955 -4.71 40.34 -40.36
N GLY A 956 -5.80 39.79 -39.83
CA GLY A 956 -6.92 39.28 -40.61
C GLY A 956 -6.73 37.85 -41.16
N HIS A 957 -5.56 37.24 -40.98
CA HIS A 957 -5.28 35.86 -41.37
C HIS A 957 -5.84 34.88 -40.33
N ARG A 958 -7.04 34.36 -40.56
CA ARG A 958 -7.67 33.37 -39.65
C ARG A 958 -6.83 32.10 -39.57
N LEU A 959 -6.35 31.78 -38.37
CA LEU A 959 -5.65 30.53 -38.07
C LEU A 959 -6.67 29.39 -37.89
N GLU A 960 -6.22 28.14 -38.04
CA GLU A 960 -7.05 26.98 -37.68
C GLU A 960 -7.32 26.91 -36.17
N GLY A 961 -6.34 27.35 -35.39
CA GLY A 961 -6.37 27.42 -33.93
C GLY A 961 -7.18 28.59 -33.35
N GLY A 962 -7.27 28.61 -32.03
CA GLY A 962 -8.03 29.59 -31.28
C GLY A 962 -8.29 29.14 -29.85
N GLU A 963 -9.00 29.97 -29.08
CA GLU A 963 -9.29 29.68 -27.68
C GLU A 963 -10.31 28.56 -27.53
N PRO A 964 -10.13 27.69 -26.52
CA PRO A 964 -9.04 27.67 -25.53
C PRO A 964 -7.73 27.01 -26.04
N VAL A 965 -6.55 27.49 -25.62
CA VAL A 965 -5.23 27.05 -26.14
C VAL A 965 -4.62 25.83 -25.42
N GLY A 966 -5.03 25.54 -24.19
CA GLY A 966 -4.43 24.51 -23.32
C GLY A 966 -5.27 23.25 -23.08
N ILE A 967 -6.35 23.06 -23.83
CA ILE A 967 -7.24 21.89 -23.66
C ILE A 967 -7.50 21.19 -25.00
N TRP A 968 -7.83 19.91 -24.92
CA TRP A 968 -8.18 19.12 -26.09
C TRP A 968 -9.54 19.54 -26.64
N LYS A 969 -9.62 19.74 -27.96
CA LYS A 969 -10.82 20.27 -28.64
C LYS A 969 -11.40 19.34 -29.70
N ALA A 970 -10.65 18.31 -30.08
CA ALA A 970 -11.10 17.36 -31.09
C ALA A 970 -11.88 16.22 -30.42
N PRO A 971 -12.63 15.41 -31.18
CA PRO A 971 -13.29 14.23 -30.63
C PRO A 971 -12.31 13.30 -29.89
N SER A 972 -12.79 12.61 -28.87
CA SER A 972 -12.02 11.58 -28.19
C SER A 972 -12.87 10.38 -27.80
N CYS A 973 -12.21 9.23 -27.59
CA CYS A 973 -12.79 8.06 -26.95
C CYS A 973 -11.86 7.55 -25.85
N VAL A 974 -12.43 6.77 -24.93
CA VAL A 974 -11.70 6.18 -23.82
C VAL A 974 -11.65 4.66 -23.99
N LEU A 975 -10.45 4.08 -23.93
CA LEU A 975 -10.26 2.63 -23.85
C LEU A 975 -10.30 2.18 -22.39
N VAL A 976 -11.17 1.23 -22.09
CA VAL A 976 -11.39 0.67 -20.73
C VAL A 976 -11.28 -0.85 -20.76
N ASN A 977 -10.92 -1.45 -19.62
CA ASN A 977 -10.98 -2.89 -19.44
C ASN A 977 -11.35 -3.27 -17.99
N GLU A 978 -11.44 -4.57 -17.76
CA GLU A 978 -11.82 -5.17 -16.49
C GLU A 978 -10.90 -4.75 -15.33
N ALA A 979 -9.65 -4.40 -15.64
CA ALA A 979 -8.62 -4.01 -14.69
C ALA A 979 -8.66 -2.54 -14.26
N ASN A 980 -9.61 -1.74 -14.77
CA ASN A 980 -9.81 -0.37 -14.30
C ASN A 980 -10.34 -0.35 -12.86
N TYR A 981 -9.65 0.37 -11.96
CA TYR A 981 -9.95 0.36 -10.53
C TYR A 981 -10.01 1.77 -9.92
N SER A 982 -10.84 1.97 -8.91
CA SER A 982 -10.99 3.24 -8.15
C SER A 982 -11.35 4.44 -9.04
N ASP A 983 -10.59 5.52 -9.01
CA ASP A 983 -10.84 6.69 -9.87
C ASP A 983 -10.73 6.39 -11.36
N ALA A 984 -10.08 5.28 -11.73
CA ALA A 984 -10.11 4.76 -13.10
C ALA A 984 -11.41 4.06 -13.48
N PHE A 985 -12.33 3.85 -12.54
CA PHE A 985 -13.74 3.61 -12.79
C PHE A 985 -14.54 4.94 -12.81
N ILE A 986 -14.26 5.88 -11.90
CA ILE A 986 -14.98 7.15 -11.79
C ILE A 986 -14.82 7.97 -13.09
N PHE A 987 -13.60 8.11 -13.63
CA PHE A 987 -13.37 8.86 -14.86
C PHE A 987 -14.21 8.35 -16.05
N PRO A 988 -14.15 7.06 -16.45
CA PRO A 988 -15.01 6.55 -17.51
C PRO A 988 -16.52 6.65 -17.20
N TYR A 989 -16.93 6.47 -15.94
CA TYR A 989 -18.32 6.63 -15.52
C TYR A 989 -18.82 8.05 -15.81
N VAL A 990 -18.08 9.07 -15.36
CA VAL A 990 -18.41 10.49 -15.58
C VAL A 990 -18.30 10.85 -17.07
N TYR A 991 -17.26 10.38 -17.76
CA TYR A 991 -17.08 10.62 -19.21
C TYR A 991 -18.28 10.15 -20.04
N LYS A 992 -18.82 8.96 -19.71
CA LYS A 992 -20.02 8.42 -20.34
C LYS A 992 -21.29 9.15 -19.92
N GLN A 993 -21.43 9.50 -18.63
CA GLN A 993 -22.56 10.26 -18.13
C GLN A 993 -22.72 11.61 -18.85
N GLU A 994 -21.61 12.35 -18.99
CA GLU A 994 -21.57 13.68 -19.61
C GLU A 994 -21.55 13.63 -21.15
N LYS A 995 -21.58 12.42 -21.73
CA LYS A 995 -21.63 12.18 -23.18
C LYS A 995 -20.47 12.86 -23.93
N VAL A 996 -19.26 12.81 -23.36
CA VAL A 996 -18.07 13.42 -23.96
C VAL A 996 -17.63 12.67 -25.22
N GLY A 997 -17.70 11.34 -25.17
CA GLY A 997 -17.41 10.44 -26.29
C GLY A 997 -17.78 9.00 -25.94
N LYS A 998 -17.24 8.04 -26.69
CA LYS A 998 -17.53 6.61 -26.47
C LYS A 998 -16.49 5.93 -25.58
N LEU A 999 -16.97 4.99 -24.77
CA LEU A 999 -16.14 3.98 -24.10
C LEU A 999 -16.01 2.73 -24.97
N ILE A 1000 -14.80 2.19 -25.09
CA ILE A 1000 -14.49 1.04 -25.95
C ILE A 1000 -13.63 0.04 -25.18
N GLY A 1001 -13.95 -1.25 -25.24
CA GLY A 1001 -13.16 -2.30 -24.57
C GLY A 1001 -14.04 -3.26 -23.78
N MET A 1002 -13.71 -3.51 -22.51
CA MET A 1002 -14.46 -4.44 -21.66
C MET A 1002 -15.05 -3.75 -20.42
N PRO A 1003 -16.10 -4.32 -19.77
CA PRO A 1003 -16.76 -3.69 -18.62
C PRO A 1003 -15.79 -3.46 -17.45
N VAL A 1004 -16.10 -2.45 -16.62
CA VAL A 1004 -15.30 -2.06 -15.43
C VAL A 1004 -16.07 -2.43 -14.15
N ALA A 1005 -15.37 -2.90 -13.11
CA ALA A 1005 -15.94 -3.57 -11.94
C ALA A 1005 -16.75 -2.70 -10.94
N GLY A 1006 -16.82 -1.38 -11.12
CA GLY A 1006 -17.61 -0.52 -10.23
C GLY A 1006 -16.97 -0.30 -8.86
N THR A 1007 -15.77 0.28 -8.82
CA THR A 1007 -14.91 0.34 -7.62
C THR A 1007 -14.80 1.76 -7.04
N GLY A 1008 -15.92 2.50 -6.99
CA GLY A 1008 -15.95 3.93 -6.63
C GLY A 1008 -15.94 4.21 -5.12
N THR A 1009 -14.90 3.75 -4.41
CA THR A 1009 -14.64 4.12 -3.01
C THR A 1009 -13.27 4.80 -2.85
N CYS A 1010 -13.13 5.63 -1.81
CA CYS A 1010 -11.86 6.14 -1.32
C CYS A 1010 -11.42 5.27 -0.13
N VAL A 1011 -10.14 4.92 -0.10
CA VAL A 1011 -9.57 3.94 0.84
C VAL A 1011 -8.46 4.54 1.68
N TRP A 1012 -8.51 4.27 2.98
CA TRP A 1012 -7.35 4.40 3.85
C TRP A 1012 -6.60 3.06 3.91
N TRP A 1013 -5.36 3.04 3.43
CA TRP A 1013 -4.44 1.91 3.61
C TRP A 1013 -3.62 2.10 4.88
N GLU A 1014 -4.06 1.51 5.99
CA GLU A 1014 -3.39 1.68 7.27
C GLU A 1014 -2.21 0.72 7.42
N GLN A 1015 -1.01 1.29 7.65
CA GLN A 1015 0.17 0.53 8.04
C GLN A 1015 0.12 0.21 9.54
N GLN A 1016 0.33 -1.06 9.89
CA GLN A 1016 0.17 -1.56 11.25
C GLN A 1016 1.44 -1.39 12.10
N ILE A 1017 1.34 -1.67 13.41
CA ILE A 1017 2.49 -1.66 14.33
C ILE A 1017 3.63 -2.58 13.86
N ASP A 1018 3.30 -3.70 13.22
CA ASP A 1018 4.24 -4.38 12.33
C ASP A 1018 4.25 -3.65 10.97
N PRO A 1019 5.31 -2.90 10.62
CA PRO A 1019 5.34 -2.09 9.42
C PRO A 1019 5.35 -2.91 8.13
N THR A 1020 5.48 -4.24 8.21
CA THR A 1020 5.38 -5.15 7.07
C THR A 1020 3.94 -5.49 6.69
N ILE A 1021 2.96 -5.16 7.54
CA ILE A 1021 1.53 -5.42 7.33
C ILE A 1021 0.78 -4.11 7.09
N LYS A 1022 -0.14 -4.11 6.13
CA LYS A 1022 -1.16 -3.08 5.94
C LYS A 1022 -2.50 -3.69 5.56
N PHE A 1023 -3.60 -2.97 5.77
CA PHE A 1023 -4.92 -3.36 5.27
C PHE A 1023 -5.71 -2.14 4.77
N GLY A 1024 -6.73 -2.41 3.94
CA GLY A 1024 -7.53 -1.37 3.28
C GLY A 1024 -8.88 -1.16 3.94
N ILE A 1025 -9.25 0.11 4.12
CA ILE A 1025 -10.50 0.56 4.74
C ILE A 1025 -11.21 1.51 3.76
N PRO A 1026 -12.19 1.03 2.97
CA PRO A 1026 -13.01 1.88 2.12
C PRO A 1026 -14.02 2.66 2.97
N SER A 1027 -13.64 3.87 3.39
CA SER A 1027 -14.42 4.68 4.32
C SER A 1027 -15.42 5.61 3.66
N ILE A 1028 -15.25 5.87 2.36
CA ILE A 1028 -16.06 6.83 1.61
C ILE A 1028 -16.45 6.21 0.28
N ALA A 1029 -17.72 6.30 -0.08
CA ALA A 1029 -18.21 5.91 -1.40
C ALA A 1029 -18.67 7.14 -2.19
N THR A 1030 -18.37 7.17 -3.49
CA THR A 1030 -18.97 8.16 -4.39
C THR A 1030 -20.43 7.81 -4.66
N ILE A 1031 -21.30 8.82 -4.68
CA ILE A 1031 -22.72 8.67 -4.98
C ILE A 1031 -22.97 9.09 -6.43
N GLY A 1032 -23.40 8.13 -7.26
CA GLY A 1032 -23.67 8.36 -8.68
C GLY A 1032 -25.05 8.96 -8.94
N LYS A 1033 -25.38 9.22 -10.21
CA LYS A 1033 -26.72 9.70 -10.63
C LYS A 1033 -27.86 8.74 -10.27
N GLU A 1034 -27.53 7.47 -10.01
CA GLU A 1034 -28.45 6.44 -9.52
C GLU A 1034 -28.88 6.67 -8.06
N ASN A 1035 -28.32 7.68 -7.38
CA ASN A 1035 -28.57 8.01 -5.98
C ASN A 1035 -28.24 6.85 -5.01
N ARG A 1036 -27.15 6.14 -5.30
CA ARG A 1036 -26.55 5.09 -4.47
C ARG A 1036 -25.02 5.12 -4.61
N PRO A 1037 -24.28 4.46 -3.70
CA PRO A 1037 -22.87 4.17 -3.92
C PRO A 1037 -22.60 3.58 -5.30
N THR A 1038 -21.58 4.09 -5.97
CA THR A 1038 -21.07 3.54 -7.22
C THR A 1038 -20.18 2.31 -7.01
N GLU A 1039 -19.93 1.94 -5.75
CA GLU A 1039 -19.38 0.63 -5.40
C GLU A 1039 -20.34 -0.49 -5.83
N ASN A 1040 -19.79 -1.57 -6.40
CA ASN A 1040 -20.51 -2.67 -7.02
C ASN A 1040 -21.50 -2.21 -8.11
N LEU A 1041 -21.16 -1.15 -8.86
CA LEU A 1041 -21.91 -0.66 -10.01
C LEU A 1041 -21.09 -0.83 -11.30
N PRO A 1042 -21.15 -2.00 -11.98
CA PRO A 1042 -20.36 -2.23 -13.17
C PRO A 1042 -20.69 -1.23 -14.29
N LEU A 1043 -19.65 -0.82 -15.03
CA LEU A 1043 -19.77 0.11 -16.15
C LEU A 1043 -19.56 -0.62 -17.48
N GLU A 1044 -20.62 -0.73 -18.28
CA GLU A 1044 -20.53 -1.26 -19.63
C GLU A 1044 -19.93 -0.24 -20.62
N PRO A 1045 -18.99 -0.64 -21.49
CA PRO A 1045 -18.53 0.21 -22.59
C PRO A 1045 -19.63 0.38 -23.65
N ASP A 1046 -19.54 1.43 -24.46
CA ASP A 1046 -20.46 1.63 -25.59
C ASP A 1046 -20.17 0.66 -26.74
N ILE A 1047 -18.91 0.22 -26.86
CA ILE A 1047 -18.47 -0.80 -27.81
C ILE A 1047 -17.67 -1.86 -27.05
N ARG A 1048 -18.32 -3.01 -26.79
CA ARG A 1048 -17.67 -4.16 -26.15
C ARG A 1048 -16.75 -4.89 -27.14
N VAL A 1049 -15.47 -5.01 -26.81
CA VAL A 1049 -14.44 -5.63 -27.64
C VAL A 1049 -13.51 -6.47 -26.74
N PRO A 1050 -13.65 -7.81 -26.73
CA PRO A 1050 -12.74 -8.67 -25.99
C PRO A 1050 -11.37 -8.76 -26.68
N LEU A 1051 -10.31 -8.99 -25.90
CA LEU A 1051 -8.97 -9.31 -26.41
C LEU A 1051 -8.75 -10.82 -26.37
N ARG A 1052 -8.66 -11.44 -27.55
CA ARG A 1052 -8.39 -12.88 -27.65
C ARG A 1052 -6.92 -13.17 -27.34
N TYR A 1053 -6.65 -14.24 -26.61
CA TYR A 1053 -5.30 -14.68 -26.24
C TYR A 1053 -4.38 -14.82 -27.46
N GLU A 1054 -4.84 -15.47 -28.52
CA GLU A 1054 -4.04 -15.70 -29.72
C GLU A 1054 -3.64 -14.40 -30.42
N GLU A 1055 -4.52 -13.39 -30.36
CA GLU A 1055 -4.31 -12.11 -31.02
C GLU A 1055 -3.29 -11.27 -30.27
N PHE A 1056 -3.48 -11.04 -28.97
CA PHE A 1056 -2.56 -10.18 -28.23
C PHE A 1056 -1.19 -10.84 -27.99
N LEU A 1057 -1.12 -12.17 -27.96
CA LEU A 1057 0.15 -12.90 -27.95
C LEU A 1057 0.93 -12.74 -29.26
N ALA A 1058 0.21 -12.60 -30.38
CA ALA A 1058 0.78 -12.35 -31.70
C ALA A 1058 0.98 -10.86 -32.02
N GLY A 1059 0.69 -9.96 -31.08
CA GLY A 1059 0.92 -8.53 -31.20
C GLY A 1059 -0.22 -7.73 -31.84
N LYS A 1060 -1.42 -8.30 -31.91
CA LYS A 1060 -2.64 -7.64 -32.38
C LYS A 1060 -3.49 -7.15 -31.20
N ASP A 1061 -3.95 -5.91 -31.26
CA ASP A 1061 -4.85 -5.31 -30.27
C ASP A 1061 -6.20 -4.94 -30.93
N ALA A 1062 -7.21 -5.80 -30.76
CA ALA A 1062 -8.54 -5.59 -31.32
C ALA A 1062 -9.27 -4.37 -30.73
N GLN A 1063 -8.97 -3.99 -29.48
CA GLN A 1063 -9.58 -2.84 -28.83
C GLN A 1063 -9.04 -1.53 -29.44
N ILE A 1064 -7.73 -1.44 -29.68
CA ILE A 1064 -7.13 -0.32 -30.42
C ILE A 1064 -7.67 -0.25 -31.85
N GLU A 1065 -7.75 -1.38 -32.56
CA GLU A 1065 -8.33 -1.41 -33.92
C GLU A 1065 -9.75 -0.86 -33.94
N ALA A 1066 -10.59 -1.24 -32.97
CA ALA A 1066 -11.94 -0.73 -32.83
C ALA A 1066 -11.97 0.77 -32.49
N ALA A 1067 -11.11 1.24 -31.58
CA ALA A 1067 -11.02 2.65 -31.21
C ALA A 1067 -10.55 3.53 -32.37
N VAL A 1068 -9.54 3.10 -33.13
CA VAL A 1068 -9.09 3.81 -34.33
C VAL A 1068 -10.21 3.87 -35.37
N LYS A 1069 -10.88 2.75 -35.63
CA LYS A 1069 -12.01 2.70 -36.56
C LYS A 1069 -13.12 3.65 -36.14
N GLU A 1070 -13.39 3.77 -34.84
CA GLU A 1070 -14.41 4.68 -34.33
C GLU A 1070 -13.98 6.14 -34.48
N MET A 1071 -12.76 6.49 -34.07
CA MET A 1071 -12.25 7.86 -34.17
C MET A 1071 -12.13 8.33 -35.61
N LEU A 1072 -11.78 7.46 -36.57
CA LEU A 1072 -11.77 7.82 -37.99
C LEU A 1072 -13.14 8.22 -38.55
N LYS A 1073 -14.26 7.81 -37.92
CA LYS A 1073 -15.60 8.27 -38.31
C LYS A 1073 -15.87 9.71 -37.85
N GLU A 1074 -15.22 10.12 -36.76
CA GLU A 1074 -15.36 11.46 -36.16
C GLU A 1074 -14.39 12.48 -36.77
N VAL A 1075 -13.33 12.02 -37.46
CA VAL A 1075 -12.43 12.89 -38.23
C VAL A 1075 -13.17 13.47 -39.43
N LYS A 1076 -13.49 14.77 -39.36
CA LYS A 1076 -14.16 15.55 -40.41
C LYS A 1076 -13.19 16.40 -41.21
#